data_AF-A0A4R7CWL3-F1
#
_entry.id   AF-A0A4R7CWL3-F1
#
_cell.length_a   1.000
_cell.length_b   1.000
_cell.length_c   1.000
_cell.angle_alpha   90.00
_cell.angle_beta   90.00
_cell.angle_gamma   90.00
#
_symmetry.space_group_name_H-M   'P 1'
#
loop_
_entity.id
_entity.type
_entity.pdbx_description
1 polymer ?
#
loop_
_entity_poly.entity_id
_entity_poly.type
_entity_poly.pdbx_seq_one_letter_code
_entity_poly.pdbx_strand_id
1 'polypeptide(L)'
;MKKKYLLVALFVIVGIVGFAGVEYFPKAENEIIPKAIDSVATRRDLRRSFFDKREILVVYGAKDSTLQQQYKNVLHNLSLMEVTKSWRSVKVSYQNVAEVSREALNNSIVFLVGTVDENPLIKKYMGDTPFQVSNSEIKIGSKEVPNNNSILGVSFYPSPTDPKIPFSFLTGTDAQEVFSFFEEKVAEQGQSFYCQNLEYEVYENKERLVMGDFNNEWGIEGATFFNFATGTRVLLDTDEFKFIDHQKAIEPADVDNWQAKVTASKATIVDFVSGKNAPKITYNFYTCTEEKGLMTGNTDHSTFDTVTNSVHTIVNKIYDNNNIGRDNALLLHNLIGESDKNIITSGLPIYFTNTWQMKGYHYWSARLVESENTFTVAELLDNSFMEMESSLIRDCMAGAFTDFLIKTWGKETYLKRYKNASLSETEEKILEVKWQNYLKGLPKAHPKKKTEKKKLPYLKGFNFAHEGYSIYNGYGSQKATESLLKQKNMGSNAMAIVPYTGINDINTPTPLHFSNNAGSENDDAVVHAVAMASDMGMYTLLKPQIYVGGSWPGGIDMPTDAQWDKFHDYYYRWIRHYAFLAEIHEMDALCIGVEFTKATLSQPEAWRAMIKKTRALYSGQLTYAANWGAEFEKIEFWDDLDFIGLNSYYPLSKKDSPTNEELSLQFDTVKTKIKKVYDRFKKPIVFTEIGFRSVDAPWKNPHAEADDTINEEAQRRSYEIIFEGIQNEPWCQGILWWKFPSYIEYRGEHNSAFTPNNKLAEESVRDWFTK
;
A
#
# COMPACT_ATOMS: atom_id res chain seq x y z
N MET A 1 -49.46 -2.55 29.06
CA MET A 1 -48.59 -1.79 29.98
C MET A 1 -47.32 -1.41 29.24
N LYS A 2 -47.13 -0.10 29.03
CA LYS A 2 -46.02 0.50 28.30
C LYS A 2 -44.72 0.37 29.13
N LYS A 3 -43.63 -0.14 28.53
CA LYS A 3 -42.26 0.07 29.05
C LYS A 3 -41.51 0.97 28.07
N LYS A 4 -41.06 2.10 28.61
CA LYS A 4 -40.36 3.20 27.95
C LYS A 4 -38.89 2.81 27.74
N TYR A 5 -38.39 2.96 26.52
CA TYR A 5 -36.96 3.08 26.26
C TYR A 5 -36.55 4.51 26.60
N LEU A 6 -35.59 4.65 27.50
CA LEU A 6 -34.99 5.92 27.87
C LEU A 6 -33.83 6.17 26.90
N LEU A 7 -33.99 7.13 25.98
CA LEU A 7 -32.86 7.71 25.25
C LEU A 7 -31.98 8.45 26.26
N VAL A 8 -30.74 8.00 26.44
CA VAL A 8 -29.69 8.81 27.07
C VAL A 8 -28.89 9.42 25.94
N ALA A 9 -29.12 10.70 25.66
CA ALA A 9 -28.24 11.52 24.85
C ALA A 9 -27.00 11.84 25.68
N LEU A 10 -25.84 11.27 25.33
CA LEU A 10 -24.57 11.62 25.95
C LEU A 10 -23.92 12.74 25.11
N PHE A 11 -23.82 13.92 25.69
CA PHE A 11 -23.02 15.03 25.18
C PHE A 11 -21.53 14.64 25.27
N VAL A 12 -20.88 14.42 24.13
CA VAL A 12 -19.42 14.31 24.03
C VAL A 12 -18.85 15.72 23.85
N ILE A 13 -18.11 16.20 24.83
CA ILE A 13 -17.27 17.40 24.70
C ILE A 13 -16.05 16.99 23.86
N VAL A 14 -16.09 17.35 22.58
CA VAL A 14 -14.96 17.20 21.64
C VAL A 14 -13.89 18.23 22.01
N GLY A 15 -12.75 17.74 22.51
CA GLY A 15 -11.51 18.50 22.53
C GLY A 15 -10.99 18.61 21.11
N ILE A 16 -10.83 19.85 20.65
CA ILE A 16 -10.47 20.26 19.30
C ILE A 16 -9.12 19.64 18.89
N VAL A 17 -9.17 18.59 18.07
CA VAL A 17 -8.17 18.32 17.03
C VAL A 17 -8.86 18.77 15.74
N GLY A 18 -8.29 19.75 15.06
CA GLY A 18 -8.86 20.35 13.85
C GLY A 18 -8.95 19.36 12.70
N PHE A 19 -9.94 18.48 12.73
CA PHE A 19 -10.51 17.87 11.54
C PHE A 19 -11.66 18.78 11.13
N ALA A 20 -11.49 19.50 10.02
CA ALA A 20 -12.61 20.08 9.30
C ALA A 20 -13.49 18.90 8.86
N GLY A 21 -14.48 18.56 9.69
CA GLY A 21 -15.51 17.61 9.36
C GLY A 21 -16.28 18.16 8.18
N VAL A 22 -15.97 17.68 6.98
CA VAL A 22 -16.86 17.82 5.86
C VAL A 22 -17.81 16.64 5.92
N GLU A 23 -19.11 16.91 6.10
CA GLU A 23 -20.14 15.94 5.79
C GLU A 23 -20.06 15.63 4.29
N TYR A 24 -19.32 14.58 3.92
CA TYR A 24 -19.25 14.07 2.55
C TYR A 24 -19.79 12.65 2.51
N PHE A 25 -21.11 12.51 2.51
CA PHE A 25 -21.75 11.41 1.79
C PHE A 25 -22.92 11.99 1.01
N PRO A 26 -22.76 12.26 -0.31
CA PRO A 26 -23.90 12.37 -1.19
C PRO A 26 -24.71 11.08 -1.05
N LYS A 27 -26.00 11.19 -0.73
CA LYS A 27 -26.90 10.04 -0.78
C LYS A 27 -26.85 9.44 -2.17
N ALA A 28 -26.79 8.11 -2.27
CA ALA A 28 -26.92 7.39 -3.53
C ALA A 28 -28.13 7.91 -4.32
N GLU A 29 -27.92 8.19 -5.60
CA GLU A 29 -28.99 8.66 -6.48
C GLU A 29 -29.83 7.48 -6.93
N ASN A 30 -31.02 7.36 -6.35
CA ASN A 30 -32.07 6.48 -6.86
C ASN A 30 -32.91 7.26 -7.87
N GLU A 31 -32.58 7.18 -9.16
CA GLU A 31 -33.55 7.49 -10.22
C GLU A 31 -34.05 6.22 -10.93
N ILE A 32 -35.30 6.32 -11.33
CA ILE A 32 -36.24 5.21 -11.56
C ILE A 32 -35.90 4.50 -12.88
N ILE A 33 -35.40 3.25 -12.78
CA ILE A 33 -35.42 2.31 -13.90
C ILE A 33 -36.85 1.77 -14.05
N PRO A 34 -37.43 1.71 -15.27
CA PRO A 34 -38.74 1.10 -15.49
C PRO A 34 -38.75 -0.35 -15.00
N LYS A 35 -39.70 -0.68 -14.12
CA LYS A 35 -39.96 -2.04 -13.62
C LYS A 35 -40.15 -3.02 -14.77
N ALA A 36 -39.14 -3.86 -15.01
CA ALA A 36 -39.25 -5.29 -15.32
C ALA A 36 -37.86 -5.89 -15.60
N ILE A 37 -37.12 -6.39 -14.60
CA ILE A 37 -35.98 -7.28 -14.88
C ILE A 37 -35.82 -8.33 -13.78
N ASP A 38 -36.00 -9.60 -14.14
CA ASP A 38 -35.34 -10.72 -13.47
C ASP A 38 -33.83 -10.60 -13.71
N SER A 39 -33.03 -10.51 -12.64
CA SER A 39 -31.56 -10.71 -12.60
C SER A 39 -30.69 -9.82 -13.52
N VAL A 40 -30.51 -8.53 -13.21
CA VAL A 40 -29.30 -7.83 -13.68
C VAL A 40 -28.10 -8.49 -13.00
N ALA A 41 -27.05 -8.82 -13.77
CA ALA A 41 -25.89 -9.52 -13.24
C ALA A 41 -25.19 -8.71 -12.16
N THR A 42 -24.68 -9.37 -11.13
CA THR A 42 -23.83 -8.71 -10.13
C THR A 42 -22.44 -8.44 -10.73
N ARG A 43 -21.66 -7.51 -10.15
CA ARG A 43 -20.24 -7.32 -10.51
C ARG A 43 -19.46 -8.63 -10.52
N ARG A 44 -19.75 -9.51 -9.55
CA ARG A 44 -19.10 -10.83 -9.44
C ARG A 44 -19.46 -11.71 -10.62
N ASP A 45 -20.71 -11.71 -11.06
CA ASP A 45 -21.16 -12.49 -12.22
C ASP A 45 -20.48 -11.98 -13.50
N LEU A 46 -20.42 -10.66 -13.70
CA LEU A 46 -19.75 -10.07 -14.86
C LEU A 46 -18.25 -10.41 -14.89
N ARG A 47 -17.54 -10.23 -13.77
CA ARG A 47 -16.12 -10.59 -13.66
C ARG A 47 -15.90 -12.08 -13.90
N ARG A 48 -16.75 -12.95 -13.36
CA ARG A 48 -16.67 -14.40 -13.61
C ARG A 48 -16.84 -14.72 -15.10
N SER A 49 -17.88 -14.19 -15.73
CA SER A 49 -18.12 -14.40 -17.17
C SER A 49 -16.94 -13.92 -18.03
N PHE A 50 -16.26 -12.85 -17.59
CA PHE A 50 -15.05 -12.35 -18.23
C PHE A 50 -13.89 -13.34 -18.12
N PHE A 51 -13.59 -13.80 -16.90
CA PHE A 51 -12.48 -14.71 -16.66
C PHE A 51 -12.71 -16.12 -17.18
N ASP A 52 -13.97 -16.52 -17.37
CA ASP A 52 -14.31 -17.78 -18.03
C ASP A 52 -13.99 -17.72 -19.54
N LYS A 53 -14.12 -16.55 -20.19
CA LYS A 53 -13.80 -16.37 -21.62
C LYS A 53 -12.33 -16.00 -21.85
N ARG A 54 -11.78 -15.02 -21.14
CA ARG A 54 -10.45 -14.39 -21.36
C ARG A 54 -10.17 -13.94 -22.80
N GLU A 55 -11.21 -13.49 -23.50
CA GLU A 55 -11.11 -12.93 -24.85
C GLU A 55 -11.90 -11.61 -24.93
N ILE A 56 -11.31 -10.60 -25.57
CA ILE A 56 -11.96 -9.30 -25.84
C ILE A 56 -12.02 -9.06 -27.35
N LEU A 57 -13.17 -8.59 -27.84
CA LEU A 57 -13.34 -8.00 -29.15
C LEU A 57 -13.29 -6.47 -29.03
N VAL A 58 -12.24 -5.85 -29.56
CA VAL A 58 -12.12 -4.39 -29.65
C VAL A 58 -12.79 -3.89 -30.92
N VAL A 59 -13.81 -3.04 -30.78
CA VAL A 59 -14.50 -2.43 -31.91
C VAL A 59 -14.16 -0.93 -31.95
N TYR A 60 -13.35 -0.54 -32.93
CA TYR A 60 -12.87 0.83 -33.08
C TYR A 60 -13.67 1.60 -34.14
N GLY A 61 -13.88 2.90 -33.90
CA GLY A 61 -14.53 3.82 -34.84
C GLY A 61 -13.68 5.07 -35.06
N ALA A 62 -13.41 5.39 -36.32
CA ALA A 62 -12.74 6.62 -36.76
C ALA A 62 -13.19 6.97 -38.18
N LYS A 63 -13.40 8.26 -38.49
CA LYS A 63 -13.72 8.73 -39.85
C LYS A 63 -12.49 8.93 -40.70
N ASP A 64 -11.41 9.45 -40.10
CA ASP A 64 -10.15 9.68 -40.79
C ASP A 64 -9.45 8.34 -41.11
N SER A 65 -9.02 8.18 -42.36
CA SER A 65 -8.40 6.94 -42.85
C SER A 65 -7.00 6.71 -42.27
N THR A 66 -6.27 7.77 -41.91
CA THR A 66 -4.97 7.65 -41.23
C THR A 66 -5.17 7.09 -39.83
N LEU A 67 -6.12 7.65 -39.07
CA LEU A 67 -6.45 7.21 -37.73
C LEU A 67 -6.99 5.77 -37.70
N GLN A 68 -7.82 5.39 -38.68
CA GLN A 68 -8.25 3.99 -38.85
C GLN A 68 -7.05 3.04 -39.00
N GLN A 69 -6.05 3.43 -39.80
CA GLN A 69 -4.84 2.63 -39.99
C GLN A 69 -3.99 2.58 -38.71
N GLN A 70 -3.92 3.67 -37.94
CA GLN A 70 -3.23 3.70 -36.65
C GLN A 70 -3.89 2.75 -35.63
N TYR A 71 -5.22 2.80 -35.44
CA TYR A 71 -5.95 1.82 -34.63
C TYR A 71 -5.67 0.39 -35.07
N LYS A 72 -5.74 0.13 -36.38
CA LYS A 72 -5.47 -1.20 -36.95
C LYS A 72 -4.06 -1.69 -36.62
N ASN A 73 -3.05 -0.82 -36.68
CA ASN A 73 -1.66 -1.19 -36.38
C ASN A 73 -1.49 -1.57 -34.90
N VAL A 74 -1.98 -0.73 -33.98
CA VAL A 74 -1.91 -0.99 -32.52
C VAL A 74 -2.62 -2.29 -32.17
N LEU A 75 -3.86 -2.47 -32.66
CA LEU A 75 -4.68 -3.65 -32.37
C LEU A 75 -4.15 -4.92 -33.05
N HIS A 76 -3.56 -4.80 -34.24
CA HIS A 76 -2.90 -5.94 -34.90
C HIS A 76 -1.74 -6.44 -34.04
N ASN A 77 -0.84 -5.56 -33.62
CA ASN A 77 0.29 -5.93 -32.77
C ASN A 77 -0.18 -6.56 -31.46
N LEU A 78 -1.21 -5.98 -30.83
CA LEU A 78 -1.81 -6.50 -29.60
C LEU A 78 -2.42 -7.91 -29.80
N SER A 79 -3.07 -8.16 -30.94
CA SER A 79 -3.68 -9.46 -31.27
C SER A 79 -2.65 -10.59 -31.49
N LEU A 80 -1.41 -10.24 -31.83
CA LEU A 80 -0.32 -11.19 -32.05
C LEU A 80 0.40 -11.60 -30.75
N MET A 81 0.16 -10.89 -29.64
CA MET A 81 0.79 -11.21 -28.36
C MET A 81 0.27 -12.54 -27.80
N GLU A 82 1.17 -13.36 -27.25
CA GLU A 82 0.80 -14.59 -26.55
C GLU A 82 0.17 -14.27 -25.18
N VAL A 83 -0.93 -14.96 -24.85
CA VAL A 83 -1.58 -14.81 -23.54
C VAL A 83 -0.68 -15.39 -22.45
N THR A 84 -0.38 -14.59 -21.44
CA THR A 84 0.47 -14.99 -20.32
C THR A 84 -0.32 -15.72 -19.23
N LYS A 85 0.41 -16.22 -18.22
CA LYS A 85 -0.18 -16.80 -17.01
C LYS A 85 -0.90 -15.77 -16.13
N SER A 86 -0.68 -14.47 -16.36
CA SER A 86 -1.39 -13.42 -15.63
C SER A 86 -2.88 -13.50 -15.91
N TRP A 87 -3.70 -13.46 -14.86
CA TRP A 87 -5.15 -13.43 -14.99
C TRP A 87 -5.67 -12.19 -15.73
N ARG A 88 -4.88 -11.12 -15.80
CA ARG A 88 -5.21 -9.87 -16.51
C ARG A 88 -4.93 -9.93 -18.02
N SER A 89 -4.06 -10.83 -18.45
CA SER A 89 -3.73 -10.99 -19.87
C SER A 89 -4.88 -11.71 -20.60
N VAL A 90 -5.37 -11.12 -21.68
CA VAL A 90 -6.47 -11.64 -22.50
C VAL A 90 -6.09 -11.74 -23.96
N LYS A 91 -6.78 -12.64 -24.68
CA LYS A 91 -6.69 -12.70 -26.14
C LYS A 91 -7.49 -11.54 -26.75
N VAL A 92 -6.87 -10.81 -27.66
CA VAL A 92 -7.48 -9.64 -28.29
C VAL A 92 -7.79 -9.95 -29.76
N SER A 93 -9.04 -9.69 -30.13
CA SER A 93 -9.50 -9.60 -31.53
C SER A 93 -10.02 -8.19 -31.78
N TYR A 94 -10.08 -7.75 -33.04
CA TYR A 94 -10.52 -6.40 -33.35
C TYR A 94 -11.25 -6.29 -34.68
N GLN A 95 -12.19 -5.35 -34.79
CA GLN A 95 -12.95 -5.05 -35.99
C GLN A 95 -13.24 -3.55 -36.09
N ASN A 96 -13.34 -3.03 -37.32
CA ASN A 96 -13.86 -1.68 -37.54
C ASN A 96 -15.38 -1.69 -37.27
N VAL A 97 -15.90 -0.62 -36.68
CA VAL A 97 -17.34 -0.50 -36.38
C VAL A 97 -18.24 -0.64 -37.62
N ALA A 98 -17.75 -0.33 -38.82
CA ALA A 98 -18.49 -0.51 -40.06
C ALA A 98 -18.61 -1.98 -40.51
N GLU A 99 -17.74 -2.86 -39.99
CA GLU A 99 -17.61 -4.26 -40.40
C GLU A 99 -18.20 -5.24 -39.38
N VAL A 100 -18.44 -4.78 -38.14
CA VAL A 100 -18.86 -5.65 -37.03
C VAL A 100 -20.30 -6.16 -37.18
N SER A 101 -20.47 -7.48 -37.05
CA SER A 101 -21.79 -8.11 -37.12
C SER A 101 -22.51 -8.11 -35.77
N ARG A 102 -23.84 -8.16 -35.79
CA ARG A 102 -24.64 -8.33 -34.54
C ARG A 102 -24.31 -9.62 -33.81
N GLU A 103 -23.98 -10.68 -34.54
CA GLU A 103 -23.59 -11.97 -33.97
C GLU A 103 -22.27 -11.86 -33.19
N ALA A 104 -21.27 -11.14 -33.74
CA ALA A 104 -20.02 -10.88 -33.03
C ALA A 104 -20.25 -10.09 -31.73
N LEU A 105 -21.10 -9.06 -31.77
CA LEU A 105 -21.45 -8.25 -30.58
C LEU A 105 -22.18 -9.05 -29.49
N ASN A 106 -22.95 -10.07 -29.86
CA ASN A 106 -23.72 -10.87 -28.89
C ASN A 106 -22.88 -12.01 -28.27
N ASN A 107 -21.84 -12.48 -28.97
CA ASN A 107 -21.07 -13.64 -28.54
C ASN A 107 -19.74 -13.29 -27.87
N SER A 108 -19.26 -12.05 -28.04
CA SER A 108 -17.97 -11.58 -27.50
C SER A 108 -18.14 -10.66 -26.30
N ILE A 109 -17.10 -10.59 -25.46
CA ILE A 109 -16.94 -9.46 -24.53
C ILE A 109 -16.41 -8.29 -25.36
N VAL A 110 -17.11 -7.17 -25.35
CA VAL A 110 -16.85 -6.06 -26.26
C VAL A 110 -16.21 -4.89 -25.53
N PHE A 111 -15.13 -4.37 -26.12
CA PHE A 111 -14.52 -3.09 -25.76
C PHE A 111 -14.69 -2.12 -26.93
N LEU A 112 -15.47 -1.05 -26.76
CA LEU A 112 -15.61 -0.02 -27.79
C LEU A 112 -14.58 1.09 -27.62
N VAL A 113 -14.03 1.58 -28.72
CA VAL A 113 -13.14 2.75 -28.69
C VAL A 113 -13.43 3.69 -29.86
N GLY A 114 -13.32 4.99 -29.61
CA GLY A 114 -13.57 6.07 -30.58
C GLY A 114 -14.47 7.15 -30.01
N THR A 115 -14.68 8.23 -30.75
CA THR A 115 -15.56 9.31 -30.29
C THR A 115 -17.03 8.93 -30.35
N VAL A 116 -17.86 9.63 -29.59
CA VAL A 116 -19.32 9.45 -29.60
C VAL A 116 -19.95 9.65 -30.97
N ASP A 117 -19.33 10.44 -31.86
CA ASP A 117 -19.86 10.73 -33.19
C ASP A 117 -19.20 9.91 -34.32
N GLU A 118 -18.17 9.13 -34.02
CA GLU A 118 -17.47 8.28 -35.00
C GLU A 118 -17.61 6.78 -34.72
N ASN A 119 -17.97 6.39 -33.49
CA ASN A 119 -18.37 5.03 -33.16
C ASN A 119 -19.88 4.97 -32.84
N PRO A 120 -20.75 4.61 -33.81
CA PRO A 120 -22.20 4.60 -33.60
C PRO A 120 -22.67 3.61 -32.53
N LEU A 121 -21.86 2.59 -32.19
CA LEU A 121 -22.19 1.67 -31.09
C LEU A 121 -22.00 2.33 -29.73
N ILE A 122 -20.99 3.19 -29.56
CA ILE A 122 -20.81 3.97 -28.32
C ILE A 122 -22.02 4.88 -28.13
N LYS A 123 -22.40 5.66 -29.15
CA LYS A 123 -23.58 6.55 -29.08
C LYS A 123 -24.86 5.81 -28.71
N LYS A 124 -25.05 4.62 -29.29
CA LYS A 124 -26.22 3.78 -29.05
C LYS A 124 -26.25 3.25 -27.63
N TYR A 125 -25.17 2.63 -27.17
CA TYR A 125 -25.14 1.90 -25.90
C TYR A 125 -24.91 2.80 -24.68
N MET A 126 -24.25 3.94 -24.85
CA MET A 126 -24.09 4.94 -23.79
C MET A 126 -25.45 5.46 -23.29
N GLY A 127 -26.48 5.51 -24.13
CA GLY A 127 -27.84 5.89 -23.71
C GLY A 127 -28.48 4.98 -22.65
N ASP A 128 -27.98 3.75 -22.49
CA ASP A 128 -28.43 2.78 -21.48
C ASP A 128 -27.54 2.81 -20.21
N THR A 129 -26.67 3.81 -20.08
CA THR A 129 -25.71 4.00 -18.98
C THR A 129 -25.96 5.34 -18.29
N PRO A 130 -25.42 5.58 -17.08
CA PRO A 130 -25.53 6.88 -16.41
C PRO A 130 -24.65 7.98 -17.06
N PHE A 131 -24.09 7.75 -18.24
CA PHE A 131 -23.13 8.66 -18.87
C PHE A 131 -23.72 9.36 -20.10
N GLN A 132 -23.34 10.62 -20.29
CA GLN A 132 -23.54 11.34 -21.54
C GLN A 132 -22.30 12.17 -21.83
N VAL A 133 -21.86 12.20 -23.08
CA VAL A 133 -20.69 12.99 -23.51
C VAL A 133 -21.12 13.94 -24.62
N SER A 134 -20.82 15.23 -24.43
CA SER A 134 -21.07 16.31 -25.38
C SER A 134 -19.82 17.18 -25.51
N ASN A 135 -19.78 18.10 -26.48
CA ASN A 135 -18.62 18.99 -26.66
C ASN A 135 -18.35 19.95 -25.50
N SER A 136 -19.33 20.20 -24.62
CA SER A 136 -19.18 21.11 -23.48
C SER A 136 -19.03 20.41 -22.14
N GLU A 137 -19.60 19.21 -22.00
CA GLU A 137 -19.67 18.50 -20.72
C GLU A 137 -19.77 16.99 -20.87
N ILE A 138 -19.31 16.29 -19.83
CA ILE A 138 -19.55 14.87 -19.56
C ILE A 138 -20.50 14.78 -18.35
N LYS A 139 -21.67 14.17 -18.52
CA LYS A 139 -22.59 13.86 -17.42
C LYS A 139 -22.30 12.48 -16.84
N ILE A 140 -22.35 12.38 -15.52
CA ILE A 140 -22.15 11.17 -14.73
C ILE A 140 -23.26 11.11 -13.67
N GLY A 141 -24.34 10.39 -13.94
CA GLY A 141 -25.57 10.49 -13.13
C GLY A 141 -26.09 11.93 -13.14
N SER A 142 -26.38 12.52 -11.97
CA SER A 142 -26.72 13.95 -11.88
C SER A 142 -25.53 14.91 -11.95
N LYS A 143 -24.29 14.41 -11.97
CA LYS A 143 -23.09 15.25 -11.94
C LYS A 143 -22.66 15.66 -13.34
N GLU A 144 -22.09 16.86 -13.44
CA GLU A 144 -21.58 17.43 -14.69
C GLU A 144 -20.09 17.76 -14.52
N VAL A 145 -19.30 17.37 -15.51
CA VAL A 145 -17.86 17.64 -15.59
C VAL A 145 -17.62 18.43 -16.88
N PRO A 146 -16.94 19.59 -16.85
CA PRO A 146 -16.55 20.30 -18.07
C PRO A 146 -15.77 19.38 -19.02
N ASN A 147 -16.05 19.46 -20.32
CA ASN A 147 -15.32 18.69 -21.32
C ASN A 147 -14.36 19.60 -22.10
N ASN A 148 -13.05 19.53 -21.81
CA ASN A 148 -12.01 20.15 -22.65
C ASN A 148 -11.20 19.07 -23.37
N ASN A 149 -11.88 18.31 -24.24
CA ASN A 149 -11.36 17.09 -24.87
C ASN A 149 -11.04 15.97 -23.86
N SER A 150 -11.83 15.90 -22.80
CA SER A 150 -11.73 14.85 -21.80
C SER A 150 -12.13 13.48 -22.37
N ILE A 151 -11.58 12.43 -21.77
CA ILE A 151 -11.76 11.04 -22.20
C ILE A 151 -12.44 10.27 -21.07
N LEU A 152 -13.60 9.69 -21.36
CA LEU A 152 -14.36 8.81 -20.46
C LEU A 152 -14.02 7.35 -20.76
N GLY A 153 -13.51 6.64 -19.76
CA GLY A 153 -13.37 5.19 -19.76
C GLY A 153 -14.38 4.54 -18.82
N VAL A 154 -15.12 3.55 -19.31
CA VAL A 154 -16.05 2.73 -18.53
C VAL A 154 -15.68 1.26 -18.69
N SER A 155 -15.55 0.55 -17.58
CA SER A 155 -15.14 -0.84 -17.54
C SER A 155 -16.15 -1.71 -16.79
N PHE A 156 -16.37 -2.93 -17.29
CA PHE A 156 -17.17 -3.97 -16.64
C PHE A 156 -18.63 -3.56 -16.33
N TYR A 157 -19.27 -2.78 -17.21
CA TYR A 157 -20.70 -2.49 -17.15
C TYR A 157 -21.53 -3.64 -17.78
N PRO A 158 -22.78 -3.91 -17.37
CA PRO A 158 -23.62 -4.91 -18.02
C PRO A 158 -23.81 -4.59 -19.50
N SER A 159 -23.60 -5.56 -20.39
CA SER A 159 -23.82 -5.33 -21.81
C SER A 159 -25.30 -5.06 -22.12
N PRO A 160 -25.63 -4.02 -22.91
CA PRO A 160 -27.00 -3.79 -23.37
C PRO A 160 -27.57 -4.90 -24.26
N THR A 161 -26.72 -5.78 -24.82
CA THR A 161 -27.15 -6.91 -25.65
C THR A 161 -27.34 -8.20 -24.86
N ASP A 162 -26.59 -8.40 -23.78
CA ASP A 162 -26.74 -9.50 -22.81
C ASP A 162 -26.20 -9.04 -21.44
N PRO A 163 -27.07 -8.72 -20.46
CA PRO A 163 -26.65 -8.15 -19.19
C PRO A 163 -25.81 -9.10 -18.32
N LYS A 164 -25.59 -10.35 -18.76
CA LYS A 164 -24.75 -11.34 -18.06
C LYS A 164 -23.28 -11.30 -18.47
N ILE A 165 -22.92 -10.57 -19.51
CA ILE A 165 -21.53 -10.36 -19.94
C ILE A 165 -21.13 -8.89 -19.79
N PRO A 166 -19.86 -8.60 -19.47
CA PRO A 166 -19.40 -7.23 -19.36
C PRO A 166 -19.22 -6.58 -20.72
N PHE A 167 -19.38 -5.28 -20.71
CA PHE A 167 -19.15 -4.35 -21.78
C PHE A 167 -18.32 -3.18 -21.25
N SER A 168 -17.39 -2.70 -22.07
CA SER A 168 -16.52 -1.57 -21.74
C SER A 168 -16.44 -0.61 -22.92
N PHE A 169 -16.20 0.67 -22.65
CA PHE A 169 -15.94 1.64 -23.70
C PHE A 169 -14.98 2.74 -23.27
N LEU A 170 -14.23 3.28 -24.23
CA LEU A 170 -13.36 4.43 -24.08
C LEU A 170 -13.75 5.48 -25.14
N THR A 171 -14.17 6.67 -24.71
CA THR A 171 -14.73 7.67 -25.61
C THR A 171 -14.45 9.10 -25.19
N GLY A 172 -14.74 10.03 -26.09
CA GLY A 172 -14.55 11.46 -25.95
C GLY A 172 -15.14 12.17 -27.17
N THR A 173 -14.81 13.44 -27.34
CA THR A 173 -15.27 14.27 -28.47
C THR A 173 -14.19 14.52 -29.52
N ASP A 174 -12.91 14.40 -29.16
CA ASP A 174 -11.78 14.51 -30.09
C ASP A 174 -11.22 13.12 -30.44
N ALA A 175 -11.17 12.80 -31.74
CA ALA A 175 -10.79 11.46 -32.20
C ALA A 175 -9.29 11.19 -32.02
N GLN A 176 -8.45 12.21 -32.16
CA GLN A 176 -7.01 12.08 -32.01
C GLN A 176 -6.64 11.88 -30.54
N GLU A 177 -7.23 12.66 -29.64
CA GLU A 177 -7.01 12.52 -28.19
C GLU A 177 -7.44 11.13 -27.68
N VAL A 178 -8.62 10.65 -28.09
CA VAL A 178 -9.09 9.30 -27.73
C VAL A 178 -8.14 8.22 -28.23
N PHE A 179 -7.64 8.33 -29.47
CA PHE A 179 -6.67 7.37 -30.01
C PHE A 179 -5.34 7.43 -29.25
N SER A 180 -4.79 8.62 -29.02
CA SER A 180 -3.50 8.79 -28.36
C SER A 180 -3.53 8.22 -26.94
N PHE A 181 -4.61 8.44 -26.19
CA PHE A 181 -4.79 7.84 -24.87
C PHE A 181 -4.97 6.31 -24.92
N PHE A 182 -5.70 5.80 -25.92
CA PHE A 182 -5.85 4.36 -26.13
C PHE A 182 -4.51 3.69 -26.46
N GLU A 183 -3.73 4.27 -27.37
CA GLU A 183 -2.41 3.79 -27.76
C GLU A 183 -1.47 3.75 -26.56
N GLU A 184 -1.47 4.78 -25.73
CA GLU A 184 -0.69 4.83 -24.48
C GLU A 184 -1.11 3.74 -23.50
N LYS A 185 -2.41 3.56 -23.23
CA LYS A 185 -2.91 2.45 -22.38
C LYS A 185 -2.46 1.09 -22.90
N VAL A 186 -2.47 0.87 -24.22
CA VAL A 186 -1.99 -0.37 -24.82
C VAL A 186 -0.48 -0.51 -24.70
N ALA A 187 0.29 0.56 -24.87
CA ALA A 187 1.74 0.53 -24.70
C ALA A 187 2.15 0.22 -23.26
N GLU A 188 1.45 0.79 -22.27
CA GLU A 188 1.73 0.58 -20.85
C GLU A 188 1.28 -0.78 -20.33
N GLN A 189 0.09 -1.24 -20.74
CA GLN A 189 -0.56 -2.40 -20.11
C GLN A 189 -0.67 -3.62 -21.02
N GLY A 190 -0.33 -3.48 -22.32
CA GLY A 190 -0.42 -4.53 -23.32
C GLY A 190 -1.80 -5.18 -23.32
N GLN A 191 -1.83 -6.50 -23.15
CA GLN A 191 -3.07 -7.30 -23.06
C GLN A 191 -3.94 -7.02 -21.83
N SER A 192 -3.59 -6.05 -20.99
CA SER A 192 -4.39 -5.62 -19.84
C SER A 192 -4.98 -4.20 -19.98
N PHE A 193 -4.91 -3.58 -21.17
CA PHE A 193 -5.34 -2.18 -21.44
C PHE A 193 -6.76 -1.78 -20.96
N TYR A 194 -7.63 -2.76 -20.75
CA TYR A 194 -9.00 -2.57 -20.26
C TYR A 194 -9.09 -2.39 -18.74
N CYS A 195 -7.98 -2.61 -18.02
CA CYS A 195 -7.90 -2.43 -16.58
C CYS A 195 -7.92 -0.94 -16.22
N GLN A 196 -8.67 -0.63 -15.17
CA GLN A 196 -8.82 0.70 -14.59
C GLN A 196 -8.78 0.56 -13.06
N ASN A 197 -8.58 1.65 -12.34
CA ASN A 197 -8.55 1.62 -10.88
C ASN A 197 -9.96 1.45 -10.31
N LEU A 198 -10.94 2.16 -10.89
CA LEU A 198 -12.37 2.01 -10.61
C LEU A 198 -13.16 1.73 -11.89
N GLU A 199 -14.47 1.52 -11.75
CA GLU A 199 -15.33 1.07 -12.84
C GLU A 199 -15.54 2.13 -13.93
N TYR A 200 -15.46 3.42 -13.59
CA TYR A 200 -15.38 4.50 -14.57
C TYR A 200 -14.39 5.58 -14.17
N GLU A 201 -13.79 6.23 -15.18
CA GLU A 201 -12.75 7.24 -15.02
C GLU A 201 -12.86 8.29 -16.13
N VAL A 202 -12.66 9.57 -15.80
CA VAL A 202 -12.56 10.69 -16.74
C VAL A 202 -11.16 11.28 -16.67
N TYR A 203 -10.54 11.46 -17.83
CA TYR A 203 -9.18 11.97 -17.99
C TYR A 203 -9.17 13.28 -18.77
N GLU A 204 -8.28 14.19 -18.43
CA GLU A 204 -7.96 15.40 -19.20
C GLU A 204 -6.45 15.60 -19.19
N ASN A 205 -5.82 15.78 -20.36
CA ASN A 205 -4.35 15.89 -20.46
C ASN A 205 -3.60 14.77 -19.71
N LYS A 206 -4.13 13.54 -19.76
CA LYS A 206 -3.64 12.34 -19.03
C LYS A 206 -3.81 12.36 -17.51
N GLU A 207 -4.26 13.46 -16.93
CA GLU A 207 -4.58 13.53 -15.50
C GLU A 207 -5.99 12.98 -15.28
N ARG A 208 -6.15 12.19 -14.21
CA ARG A 208 -7.46 11.67 -13.84
C ARG A 208 -8.25 12.74 -13.09
N LEU A 209 -9.35 13.18 -13.67
CA LEU A 209 -10.23 14.19 -13.10
C LEU A 209 -11.32 13.60 -12.23
N VAL A 210 -11.97 12.54 -12.70
CA VAL A 210 -13.10 11.92 -12.01
C VAL A 210 -12.98 10.42 -12.05
N MET A 211 -13.42 9.74 -11.00
CA MET A 211 -13.53 8.28 -10.99
C MET A 211 -14.58 7.81 -10.01
N GLY A 212 -15.07 6.59 -10.20
CA GLY A 212 -15.90 5.93 -9.20
C GLY A 212 -16.38 4.55 -9.59
N ASP A 213 -17.11 3.93 -8.67
CA ASP A 213 -17.74 2.64 -8.87
C ASP A 213 -19.24 2.81 -9.15
N PHE A 214 -19.84 1.79 -9.76
CA PHE A 214 -21.28 1.69 -9.84
C PHE A 214 -21.86 1.23 -8.49
N ASN A 215 -23.15 1.45 -8.24
CA ASN A 215 -23.90 0.84 -7.15
C ASN A 215 -24.49 -0.54 -7.58
N ASN A 216 -25.31 -1.19 -6.74
CA ASN A 216 -25.83 -2.53 -7.06
C ASN A 216 -26.87 -2.52 -8.18
N GLU A 217 -27.49 -1.37 -8.43
CA GLU A 217 -28.44 -1.10 -9.49
C GLU A 217 -27.75 -0.55 -10.77
N TRP A 218 -26.41 -0.57 -10.80
CA TRP A 218 -25.58 -0.05 -11.89
C TRP A 218 -25.72 1.47 -12.14
N GLY A 219 -26.24 2.21 -11.16
CA GLY A 219 -26.13 3.67 -11.07
C GLY A 219 -24.80 4.12 -10.44
N ILE A 220 -24.65 5.41 -10.15
CA ILE A 220 -23.42 5.97 -9.56
C ILE A 220 -23.35 5.68 -8.05
N GLU A 221 -22.23 5.13 -7.56
CA GLU A 221 -21.97 4.98 -6.12
C GLU A 221 -21.43 6.28 -5.53
N GLY A 222 -22.22 6.91 -4.66
CA GLY A 222 -21.83 8.17 -4.04
C GLY A 222 -20.62 8.05 -3.12
N ALA A 223 -20.44 6.90 -2.47
CA ALA A 223 -19.34 6.66 -1.53
C ALA A 223 -17.96 6.49 -2.19
N THR A 224 -17.91 6.28 -3.50
CA THR A 224 -16.66 6.14 -4.27
C THR A 224 -16.59 7.10 -5.45
N PHE A 225 -17.45 8.12 -5.50
CA PHE A 225 -17.38 9.18 -6.49
C PHE A 225 -16.32 10.21 -6.08
N PHE A 226 -15.17 10.20 -6.75
CA PHE A 226 -14.08 11.15 -6.55
C PHE A 226 -14.05 12.14 -7.71
N ASN A 227 -14.11 13.44 -7.41
CA ASN A 227 -14.08 14.51 -8.40
C ASN A 227 -13.01 15.56 -8.07
N PHE A 228 -11.95 15.54 -8.85
CA PHE A 228 -10.81 16.44 -8.81
C PHE A 228 -10.86 17.50 -9.94
N ALA A 229 -11.91 17.52 -10.75
CA ALA A 229 -12.13 18.57 -11.76
C ALA A 229 -12.37 19.96 -11.11
N THR A 230 -12.73 19.97 -9.83
CA THR A 230 -12.87 21.19 -9.01
C THR A 230 -11.94 21.10 -7.81
N GLY A 231 -11.36 22.22 -7.39
CA GLY A 231 -10.44 22.28 -6.24
C GLY A 231 -9.00 22.60 -6.65
N THR A 232 -8.62 22.26 -7.88
CA THR A 232 -7.31 22.58 -8.46
C THR A 232 -7.17 24.08 -8.71
N ARG A 233 -6.12 24.69 -8.16
CA ARG A 233 -5.78 26.11 -8.36
C ARG A 233 -4.29 26.29 -8.65
N VAL A 234 -4.00 27.24 -9.53
CA VAL A 234 -2.62 27.69 -9.78
C VAL A 234 -2.29 28.73 -8.71
N LEU A 235 -1.32 28.40 -7.84
CA LEU A 235 -0.85 29.29 -6.76
C LEU A 235 0.26 30.22 -7.23
N LEU A 236 1.09 29.76 -8.17
CA LEU A 236 2.23 30.48 -8.72
C LEU A 236 2.42 30.05 -10.17
N ASP A 237 2.68 31.00 -11.06
CA ASP A 237 3.05 30.74 -12.45
C ASP A 237 4.12 31.74 -12.90
N THR A 238 5.37 31.30 -12.87
CA THR A 238 6.55 32.07 -13.27
C THR A 238 7.24 31.40 -14.46
N ASP A 239 8.28 32.02 -15.02
CA ASP A 239 9.10 31.41 -16.06
C ASP A 239 9.83 30.15 -15.59
N GLU A 240 10.09 30.03 -14.28
CA GLU A 240 10.89 28.94 -13.70
C GLU A 240 10.05 27.84 -13.03
N PHE A 241 8.90 28.22 -12.44
CA PHE A 241 8.09 27.33 -11.62
C PHE A 241 6.60 27.56 -11.84
N LYS A 242 5.82 26.48 -11.81
CA LYS A 242 4.36 26.50 -11.69
C LYS A 242 3.94 25.71 -10.46
N PHE A 243 3.13 26.28 -9.57
CA PHE A 243 2.59 25.60 -8.40
C PHE A 243 1.10 25.35 -8.60
N ILE A 244 0.72 24.08 -8.53
CA ILE A 244 -0.65 23.60 -8.66
C ILE A 244 -1.03 22.93 -7.34
N ASP A 245 -2.15 23.35 -6.78
CA ASP A 245 -2.67 22.85 -5.51
C ASP A 245 -4.06 22.24 -5.75
N HIS A 246 -4.23 20.96 -5.45
CA HIS A 246 -5.42 20.19 -5.84
C HIS A 246 -6.56 20.25 -4.82
N GLN A 247 -6.27 20.30 -3.51
CA GLN A 247 -7.29 20.30 -2.45
C GLN A 247 -6.93 21.21 -1.25
N LYS A 248 -6.22 22.33 -1.50
CA LYS A 248 -5.72 23.24 -0.45
C LYS A 248 -4.64 22.60 0.42
N ALA A 249 -3.74 21.85 -0.20
CA ALA A 249 -2.54 21.31 0.41
C ALA A 249 -1.56 22.40 0.88
N ILE A 250 -1.59 23.57 0.23
CA ILE A 250 -0.78 24.73 0.61
C ILE A 250 -1.67 25.91 0.96
N GLU A 251 -1.39 26.51 2.12
CA GLU A 251 -1.99 27.78 2.50
C GLU A 251 -1.38 28.93 1.68
N PRO A 252 -2.16 29.94 1.25
CA PRO A 252 -1.64 31.05 0.44
C PRO A 252 -0.44 31.78 1.06
N ALA A 253 -0.35 31.81 2.40
CA ALA A 253 0.76 32.43 3.13
C ALA A 253 2.10 31.66 2.98
N ASP A 254 2.06 30.39 2.58
CA ASP A 254 3.26 29.54 2.47
C ASP A 254 3.83 29.49 1.05
N VAL A 255 3.14 30.08 0.05
CA VAL A 255 3.56 30.07 -1.36
C VAL A 255 4.94 30.71 -1.55
N ASP A 256 5.17 31.89 -0.94
CA ASP A 256 6.45 32.61 -1.03
C ASP A 256 7.59 31.80 -0.39
N ASN A 257 7.31 31.11 0.73
CA ASN A 257 8.29 30.25 1.41
C ASN A 257 8.67 29.05 0.53
N TRP A 258 7.67 28.42 -0.10
CA TRP A 258 7.90 27.34 -1.06
C TRP A 258 8.70 27.80 -2.27
N GLN A 259 8.35 28.95 -2.84
CA GLN A 259 9.08 29.53 -3.96
C GLN A 259 10.54 29.80 -3.57
N ALA A 260 10.79 30.44 -2.43
CA ALA A 260 12.15 30.70 -1.96
C ALA A 260 12.96 29.40 -1.79
N LYS A 261 12.33 28.35 -1.24
CA LYS A 261 12.96 27.04 -1.04
C LYS A 261 13.36 26.38 -2.36
N VAL A 262 12.45 26.29 -3.34
CA VAL A 262 12.74 25.64 -4.63
C VAL A 262 13.71 26.46 -5.48
N THR A 263 13.65 27.80 -5.40
CA THR A 263 14.63 28.69 -6.05
C THR A 263 16.04 28.46 -5.50
N ALA A 264 16.18 28.40 -4.16
CA ALA A 264 17.48 28.17 -3.54
C ALA A 264 18.05 26.78 -3.88
N SER A 265 17.19 25.73 -3.89
CA SER A 265 17.60 24.39 -4.29
C SER A 265 18.07 24.35 -5.76
N LYS A 266 17.27 24.94 -6.66
CA LYS A 266 17.59 25.04 -8.08
C LYS A 266 18.92 25.74 -8.32
N ALA A 267 19.14 26.91 -7.71
CA ALA A 267 20.38 27.67 -7.84
C ALA A 267 21.59 26.84 -7.41
N THR A 268 21.49 26.17 -6.26
CA THR A 268 22.55 25.29 -5.73
C THR A 268 22.92 24.19 -6.72
N ILE A 269 21.93 23.52 -7.32
CA ILE A 269 22.16 22.41 -8.25
C ILE A 269 22.70 22.90 -9.59
N VAL A 270 22.14 23.97 -10.14
CA VAL A 270 22.58 24.57 -11.40
C VAL A 270 24.03 25.01 -11.30
N ASP A 271 24.41 25.69 -10.21
CA ASP A 271 25.79 26.11 -9.94
C ASP A 271 26.72 24.90 -9.71
N PHE A 272 26.21 23.84 -9.09
CA PHE A 272 26.97 22.62 -8.90
C PHE A 272 27.29 21.97 -10.25
N VAL A 273 26.32 21.76 -11.13
CA VAL A 273 26.56 21.06 -12.41
C VAL A 273 27.03 21.97 -13.55
N SER A 274 27.18 23.28 -13.30
CA SER A 274 27.39 24.30 -14.35
C SER A 274 26.34 24.20 -15.47
N GLY A 275 25.11 23.87 -15.08
CA GLY A 275 24.00 23.63 -15.99
C GLY A 275 23.54 24.92 -16.67
N LYS A 276 23.05 24.81 -17.89
CA LYS A 276 22.35 25.91 -18.59
C LYS A 276 20.95 25.44 -18.95
N ASN A 277 19.99 26.35 -18.89
CA ASN A 277 18.62 26.13 -19.38
C ASN A 277 17.88 24.98 -18.69
N ALA A 278 17.65 25.09 -17.38
CA ALA A 278 16.74 24.19 -16.67
C ALA A 278 15.28 24.47 -17.09
N PRO A 279 14.51 23.45 -17.53
CA PRO A 279 13.11 23.65 -17.90
C PRO A 279 12.27 24.06 -16.69
N LYS A 280 11.14 24.71 -16.97
CA LYS A 280 10.16 25.12 -15.96
C LYS A 280 9.56 23.89 -15.27
N ILE A 281 9.67 23.80 -13.95
CA ILE A 281 9.14 22.66 -13.18
C ILE A 281 7.73 22.98 -12.67
N THR A 282 6.80 22.05 -12.87
CA THR A 282 5.46 22.11 -12.27
C THR A 282 5.45 21.32 -10.96
N TYR A 283 5.05 21.94 -9.85
CA TYR A 283 4.87 21.28 -8.56
C TYR A 283 3.37 21.10 -8.30
N ASN A 284 2.94 19.85 -8.16
CA ASN A 284 1.60 19.43 -7.81
C ASN A 284 1.57 19.05 -6.32
N PHE A 285 0.75 19.75 -5.55
CA PHE A 285 0.64 19.59 -4.10
C PHE A 285 -0.66 18.86 -3.72
N TYR A 286 -0.54 17.84 -2.88
CA TYR A 286 -1.62 16.98 -2.40
C TYR A 286 -1.68 16.97 -0.88
N THR A 287 -2.87 16.78 -0.30
CA THR A 287 -3.05 16.77 1.17
C THR A 287 -2.69 15.42 1.79
N CYS A 288 -2.87 14.32 1.07
CA CYS A 288 -2.66 12.97 1.59
C CYS A 288 -2.34 11.93 0.50
N THR A 289 -2.02 10.72 0.95
CA THR A 289 -1.67 9.56 0.12
C THR A 289 -2.83 9.09 -0.74
N GLU A 290 -4.05 9.11 -0.21
CA GLU A 290 -5.26 8.73 -0.94
C GLU A 290 -5.51 9.67 -2.12
N GLU A 291 -5.50 10.99 -1.90
CA GLU A 291 -5.71 12.00 -2.93
C GLU A 291 -4.67 11.87 -4.06
N LYS A 292 -3.38 11.88 -3.71
CA LYS A 292 -2.31 11.71 -4.69
C LYS A 292 -2.44 10.40 -5.44
N GLY A 293 -2.72 9.30 -4.73
CA GLY A 293 -2.90 7.97 -5.33
C GLY A 293 -4.07 7.93 -6.32
N LEU A 294 -5.22 8.50 -5.95
CA LEU A 294 -6.41 8.51 -6.81
C LEU A 294 -6.16 9.33 -8.09
N MET A 295 -5.44 10.45 -7.99
CA MET A 295 -5.15 11.32 -9.13
C MET A 295 -4.02 10.78 -10.03
N THR A 296 -2.96 10.22 -9.45
CA THR A 296 -1.72 9.89 -10.17
C THR A 296 -1.47 8.39 -10.34
N GLY A 297 -2.17 7.53 -9.60
CA GLY A 297 -1.87 6.10 -9.52
C GLY A 297 -0.59 5.76 -8.74
N ASN A 298 0.02 6.73 -8.05
CA ASN A 298 1.19 6.54 -7.20
C ASN A 298 0.94 7.14 -5.80
N THR A 299 1.24 6.35 -4.76
CA THR A 299 1.01 6.71 -3.36
C THR A 299 2.28 7.13 -2.62
N ASP A 300 3.42 7.17 -3.29
CA ASP A 300 4.67 7.56 -2.64
C ASP A 300 4.56 9.01 -2.16
N HIS A 301 5.21 9.37 -1.07
CA HIS A 301 5.17 10.76 -0.57
C HIS A 301 5.52 11.80 -1.65
N SER A 302 6.58 11.57 -2.42
CA SER A 302 7.01 12.47 -3.49
C SER A 302 7.49 11.69 -4.71
N THR A 303 7.08 12.12 -5.90
CA THR A 303 7.48 11.54 -7.20
C THR A 303 7.72 12.65 -8.22
N PHE A 304 8.35 12.32 -9.34
CA PHE A 304 8.51 13.23 -10.48
C PHE A 304 8.22 12.51 -11.80
N ASP A 305 7.86 13.29 -12.81
CA ASP A 305 7.65 12.84 -14.19
C ASP A 305 8.53 13.69 -15.12
N THR A 306 9.35 13.01 -15.93
CA THR A 306 10.27 13.63 -16.88
C THR A 306 9.59 14.08 -18.16
N VAL A 307 8.43 13.52 -18.50
CA VAL A 307 7.67 13.85 -19.70
C VAL A 307 6.93 15.19 -19.52
N THR A 308 6.23 15.33 -18.39
CA THR A 308 5.50 16.57 -18.05
C THR A 308 6.37 17.60 -17.32
N ASN A 309 7.59 17.22 -16.95
CA ASN A 309 8.51 17.99 -16.12
C ASN A 309 7.85 18.47 -14.81
N SER A 310 7.23 17.53 -14.10
CA SER A 310 6.43 17.79 -12.92
C SER A 310 6.90 17.00 -11.70
N VAL A 311 6.60 17.53 -10.51
CA VAL A 311 6.85 16.92 -9.19
C VAL A 311 5.52 16.82 -8.48
N HIS A 312 5.21 15.65 -7.93
CA HIS A 312 3.96 15.38 -7.22
C HIS A 312 4.28 15.07 -5.75
N THR A 313 3.90 15.96 -4.84
CA THR A 313 4.31 15.88 -3.43
C THR A 313 3.14 16.04 -2.47
N ILE A 314 3.11 15.20 -1.44
CA ILE A 314 2.15 15.32 -0.33
C ILE A 314 2.68 16.38 0.64
N VAL A 315 1.80 17.27 1.11
CA VAL A 315 2.10 18.30 2.10
C VAL A 315 1.18 18.10 3.31
N ASN A 316 1.72 17.49 4.36
CA ASN A 316 1.03 17.31 5.63
C ASN A 316 2.05 17.12 6.76
N LYS A 317 1.55 16.95 8.00
CA LYS A 317 2.39 16.79 9.19
C LYS A 317 3.25 15.51 9.22
N ILE A 318 2.86 14.46 8.51
CA ILE A 318 3.58 13.18 8.49
C ILE A 318 4.95 13.37 7.81
N TYR A 319 4.95 14.18 6.76
CA TYR A 319 6.11 14.44 5.93
C TYR A 319 6.70 15.84 6.15
N ASP A 320 6.30 16.51 7.24
CA ASP A 320 6.86 17.81 7.57
C ASP A 320 8.37 17.70 7.73
N ASN A 321 9.08 18.66 7.15
CA ASN A 321 10.54 18.66 7.09
C ASN A 321 11.16 17.37 6.51
N ASN A 322 10.46 16.61 5.66
CA ASN A 322 11.01 15.45 4.96
C ASN A 322 11.23 15.76 3.48
N ASN A 323 12.47 16.01 3.04
CA ASN A 323 12.77 16.15 1.61
C ASN A 323 13.57 14.96 1.11
N ILE A 324 12.94 14.13 0.26
CA ILE A 324 13.58 12.96 -0.34
C ILE A 324 14.25 13.22 -1.71
N GLY A 325 14.24 14.47 -2.19
CA GLY A 325 15.06 14.94 -3.33
C GLY A 325 14.51 14.62 -4.72
N ARG A 326 13.20 14.46 -4.87
CA ARG A 326 12.57 14.10 -6.16
C ARG A 326 12.53 15.26 -7.14
N ASP A 327 12.38 16.49 -6.64
CA ASP A 327 12.58 17.72 -7.39
C ASP A 327 14.03 17.88 -7.88
N ASN A 328 15.00 17.60 -7.00
CA ASN A 328 16.42 17.59 -7.33
C ASN A 328 16.72 16.54 -8.41
N ALA A 329 16.09 15.36 -8.33
CA ALA A 329 16.26 14.29 -9.30
C ALA A 329 15.75 14.68 -10.68
N LEU A 330 14.57 15.28 -10.77
CA LEU A 330 14.03 15.81 -12.03
C LEU A 330 14.95 16.89 -12.62
N LEU A 331 15.41 17.83 -11.80
CA LEU A 331 16.30 18.89 -12.26
C LEU A 331 17.63 18.33 -12.79
N LEU A 332 18.25 17.39 -12.07
CA LEU A 332 19.50 16.75 -12.48
C LEU A 332 19.33 15.90 -13.74
N HIS A 333 18.21 15.17 -13.87
CA HIS A 333 17.88 14.43 -15.08
C HIS A 333 17.89 15.36 -16.31
N ASN A 334 17.24 16.52 -16.22
CA ASN A 334 17.23 17.50 -17.31
C ASN A 334 18.61 18.13 -17.60
N LEU A 335 19.42 18.37 -16.58
CA LEU A 335 20.69 19.08 -16.72
C LEU A 335 21.86 18.19 -17.18
N ILE A 336 21.96 16.98 -16.64
CA ILE A 336 23.12 16.09 -16.86
C ILE A 336 22.74 14.65 -17.24
N GLY A 337 21.45 14.30 -17.20
CA GLY A 337 20.95 12.95 -17.50
C GLY A 337 21.26 11.94 -16.40
N GLU A 338 21.22 10.67 -16.77
CA GLU A 338 21.48 9.54 -15.87
C GLU A 338 22.91 9.01 -16.01
N SER A 339 23.36 8.33 -14.95
CA SER A 339 24.61 7.60 -14.88
C SER A 339 24.41 6.14 -15.33
N ASP A 340 25.46 5.49 -15.83
CA ASP A 340 25.50 4.03 -16.05
C ASP A 340 25.38 3.22 -14.74
N LYS A 341 25.62 3.89 -13.60
CA LYS A 341 25.47 3.36 -12.24
C LYS A 341 24.27 3.98 -11.52
N ASN A 342 23.29 3.16 -11.16
CA ASN A 342 22.04 3.58 -10.50
C ASN A 342 22.28 4.29 -9.17
N ILE A 343 23.32 3.89 -8.43
CA ILE A 343 23.67 4.51 -7.14
C ILE A 343 24.09 5.97 -7.29
N ILE A 344 24.71 6.35 -8.42
CA ILE A 344 25.15 7.72 -8.67
C ILE A 344 23.95 8.57 -9.11
N THR A 345 23.11 8.03 -9.99
CA THR A 345 21.83 8.66 -10.40
C THR A 345 20.95 8.97 -9.19
N SER A 346 20.84 8.02 -8.25
CA SER A 346 20.00 8.18 -7.04
C SER A 346 20.68 9.02 -5.95
N GLY A 347 22.01 9.00 -5.89
CA GLY A 347 22.77 9.61 -4.80
C GLY A 347 22.97 11.12 -4.93
N LEU A 348 23.15 11.64 -6.15
CA LEU A 348 23.36 13.07 -6.36
C LEU A 348 22.15 13.94 -5.98
N PRO A 349 20.90 13.56 -6.27
CA PRO A 349 19.73 14.28 -5.75
C PRO A 349 19.70 14.35 -4.22
N ILE A 350 20.06 13.24 -3.56
CA ILE A 350 20.05 13.09 -2.11
C ILE A 350 21.19 13.88 -1.45
N TYR A 351 22.33 14.00 -2.11
CA TYR A 351 23.46 14.83 -1.67
C TYR A 351 23.04 16.29 -1.35
N PHE A 352 22.05 16.83 -2.07
CA PHE A 352 21.50 18.17 -1.83
C PHE A 352 20.38 18.22 -0.78
N THR A 353 20.03 17.10 -0.14
CA THR A 353 18.91 17.00 0.81
C THR A 353 19.35 16.82 2.24
N ASN A 354 19.51 17.94 2.95
CA ASN A 354 19.89 17.92 4.38
C ASN A 354 18.82 17.32 5.30
N THR A 355 17.59 17.18 4.82
CA THR A 355 16.42 16.69 5.57
C THR A 355 15.87 15.39 4.98
N TRP A 356 16.70 14.63 4.25
CA TRP A 356 16.35 13.30 3.77
C TRP A 356 15.88 12.41 4.92
N GLN A 357 14.64 11.92 4.84
CA GLN A 357 13.97 11.19 5.90
C GLN A 357 14.04 11.92 7.25
N MET A 358 13.72 13.21 7.25
CA MET A 358 13.68 14.15 8.39
C MET A 358 15.05 14.49 9.01
N LYS A 359 15.85 13.50 9.39
CA LYS A 359 17.12 13.69 10.14
C LYS A 359 18.34 13.86 9.21
N GLY A 360 18.18 13.69 7.89
CA GLY A 360 19.22 13.83 6.88
C GLY A 360 20.01 12.55 6.63
N TYR A 361 20.46 12.35 5.39
CA TYR A 361 21.13 11.10 4.98
C TYR A 361 22.42 10.85 5.78
N HIS A 362 23.20 11.88 6.16
CA HIS A 362 24.39 11.67 6.99
C HIS A 362 24.08 11.07 8.36
N TYR A 363 23.01 11.53 9.00
CA TYR A 363 22.56 10.98 10.29
C TYR A 363 22.17 9.51 10.13
N TRP A 364 21.42 9.21 9.07
CA TRP A 364 20.92 7.87 8.82
C TRP A 364 22.02 6.90 8.37
N SER A 365 22.95 7.32 7.52
CA SER A 365 24.12 6.53 7.14
C SER A 365 24.99 6.21 8.37
N ALA A 366 25.10 7.11 9.34
CA ALA A 366 25.77 6.80 10.61
C ALA A 366 25.08 5.68 11.39
N ARG A 367 23.74 5.60 11.38
CA ARG A 367 22.98 4.49 11.99
C ARG A 367 23.16 3.19 11.21
N LEU A 368 23.23 3.25 9.88
CA LEU A 368 23.53 2.08 9.05
C LEU A 368 24.95 1.55 9.31
N VAL A 369 25.94 2.43 9.52
CA VAL A 369 27.30 2.04 9.93
C VAL A 369 27.30 1.34 11.29
N GLU A 370 26.67 1.94 12.30
CA GLU A 370 26.60 1.39 13.67
C GLU A 370 25.91 0.02 13.73
N SER A 371 25.04 -0.27 12.76
CA SER A 371 24.28 -1.51 12.66
C SER A 371 24.81 -2.50 11.62
N GLU A 372 25.97 -2.22 11.02
CA GLU A 372 26.59 -3.07 10.00
C GLU A 372 25.70 -3.29 8.76
N ASN A 373 24.89 -2.28 8.40
CA ASN A 373 24.03 -2.27 7.21
C ASN A 373 24.59 -1.37 6.10
N THR A 374 25.89 -1.52 5.83
CA THR A 374 26.61 -0.78 4.78
C THR A 374 27.02 -1.70 3.64
N PHE A 375 27.33 -1.12 2.49
CA PHE A 375 27.77 -1.83 1.30
C PHE A 375 29.23 -1.51 0.97
N THR A 376 29.90 -2.42 0.29
CA THR A 376 31.22 -2.21 -0.34
C THR A 376 31.09 -1.34 -1.59
N VAL A 377 32.22 -0.80 -2.09
CA VAL A 377 32.27 -0.06 -3.34
C VAL A 377 31.81 -0.92 -4.52
N ALA A 378 32.20 -2.20 -4.55
CA ALA A 378 31.80 -3.14 -5.58
C ALA A 378 30.27 -3.33 -5.62
N GLU A 379 29.66 -3.57 -4.46
CA GLU A 379 28.20 -3.72 -4.32
C GLU A 379 27.45 -2.46 -4.73
N LEU A 380 27.93 -1.28 -4.30
CA LEU A 380 27.32 0.01 -4.67
C LEU A 380 27.32 0.25 -6.19
N LEU A 381 28.35 -0.23 -6.90
CA LEU A 381 28.49 -0.07 -8.35
C LEU A 381 27.86 -1.21 -9.16
N ASP A 382 27.23 -2.20 -8.51
CA ASP A 382 26.48 -3.27 -9.14
C ASP A 382 24.98 -2.94 -9.14
N ASN A 383 24.45 -2.62 -10.32
CA ASN A 383 23.04 -2.29 -10.49
C ASN A 383 22.12 -3.46 -10.11
N SER A 384 22.52 -4.72 -10.39
CA SER A 384 21.70 -5.90 -10.08
C SER A 384 21.62 -6.15 -8.58
N PHE A 385 22.73 -5.94 -7.88
CA PHE A 385 22.75 -6.01 -6.42
C PHE A 385 21.85 -4.93 -5.80
N MET A 386 21.94 -3.69 -6.31
CA MET A 386 21.15 -2.54 -5.84
C MET A 386 19.65 -2.65 -6.15
N GLU A 387 19.25 -3.34 -7.22
CA GLU A 387 17.85 -3.61 -7.56
C GLU A 387 17.16 -4.51 -6.54
N MET A 388 17.90 -5.44 -5.94
CA MET A 388 17.37 -6.33 -4.91
C MET A 388 17.33 -5.68 -3.52
N GLU A 389 17.96 -4.52 -3.32
CA GLU A 389 18.03 -3.85 -2.02
C GLU A 389 16.82 -2.97 -1.72
N SER A 390 16.58 -2.81 -0.42
CA SER A 390 15.63 -1.84 0.12
C SER A 390 15.90 -0.43 -0.43
N SER A 391 14.89 0.21 -1.01
CA SER A 391 15.00 1.60 -1.50
C SER A 391 15.46 2.56 -0.40
N LEU A 392 14.97 2.40 0.84
CA LEU A 392 15.39 3.24 1.98
C LEU A 392 16.88 3.11 2.28
N ILE A 393 17.42 1.88 2.32
CA ILE A 393 18.84 1.65 2.65
C ILE A 393 19.71 2.03 1.46
N ARG A 394 19.34 1.62 0.25
CA ARG A 394 20.01 1.95 -1.01
C ARG A 394 20.14 3.46 -1.18
N ASP A 395 19.04 4.20 -1.06
CA ASP A 395 19.00 5.65 -1.29
C ASP A 395 19.81 6.39 -0.21
N CYS A 396 19.73 5.96 1.06
CA CYS A 396 20.56 6.51 2.12
C CYS A 396 22.06 6.32 1.84
N MET A 397 22.44 5.11 1.40
CA MET A 397 23.83 4.81 1.04
C MET A 397 24.26 5.51 -0.24
N ALA A 398 23.34 5.78 -1.18
CA ALA A 398 23.59 6.54 -2.40
C ALA A 398 24.04 7.98 -2.09
N GLY A 399 23.34 8.65 -1.17
CA GLY A 399 23.70 9.99 -0.71
C GLY A 399 25.08 10.01 -0.04
N ALA A 400 25.35 9.06 0.85
CA ALA A 400 26.64 8.96 1.52
C ALA A 400 27.79 8.61 0.57
N PHE A 401 27.55 7.73 -0.39
CA PHE A 401 28.54 7.36 -1.39
C PHE A 401 28.85 8.52 -2.33
N THR A 402 27.83 9.29 -2.73
CA THR A 402 28.03 10.51 -3.52
C THR A 402 28.87 11.56 -2.76
N ASP A 403 28.56 11.81 -1.49
CA ASP A 403 29.36 12.70 -0.63
C ASP A 403 30.81 12.21 -0.52
N PHE A 404 31.01 10.91 -0.32
CA PHE A 404 32.34 10.28 -0.30
C PHE A 404 33.10 10.48 -1.61
N LEU A 405 32.48 10.22 -2.76
CA LEU A 405 33.11 10.37 -4.08
C LEU A 405 33.48 11.83 -4.35
N ILE A 406 32.59 12.78 -4.03
CA ILE A 406 32.88 14.22 -4.20
C ILE A 406 34.05 14.65 -3.30
N LYS A 407 34.09 14.20 -2.04
CA LYS A 407 35.22 14.47 -1.12
C LYS A 407 36.52 13.82 -1.57
N THR A 408 36.45 12.67 -2.23
CA THR A 408 37.62 11.88 -2.63
C THR A 408 38.20 12.31 -3.97
N TRP A 409 37.35 12.60 -4.95
CA TRP A 409 37.76 12.94 -6.32
C TRP A 409 37.75 14.45 -6.60
N GLY A 410 37.00 15.23 -5.80
CA GLY A 410 36.65 16.61 -6.10
C GLY A 410 35.49 16.71 -7.08
N LYS A 411 34.75 17.83 -6.99
CA LYS A 411 33.57 18.16 -7.81
C LYS A 411 33.80 17.92 -9.31
N GLU A 412 34.87 18.50 -9.87
CA GLU A 412 35.14 18.45 -11.32
C GLU A 412 35.35 17.02 -11.82
N THR A 413 36.11 16.22 -11.08
CA THR A 413 36.36 14.82 -11.42
C THR A 413 35.10 13.99 -11.28
N TYR A 414 34.29 14.23 -10.23
CA TYR A 414 33.01 13.57 -10.04
C TYR A 414 32.07 13.82 -11.23
N LEU A 415 31.88 15.09 -11.63
CA LEU A 415 31.03 15.43 -12.78
C LEU A 415 31.55 14.85 -14.09
N LYS A 416 32.87 14.85 -14.30
CA LYS A 416 33.48 14.21 -15.48
C LYS A 416 33.23 12.70 -15.54
N ARG A 417 33.14 12.04 -14.39
CA ARG A 417 32.90 10.60 -14.26
C ARG A 417 31.42 10.24 -14.10
N TYR A 418 30.53 11.21 -13.89
CA TYR A 418 29.12 10.98 -13.56
C TYR A 418 28.42 10.02 -14.52
N LYS A 419 28.55 10.22 -15.85
CA LYS A 419 27.87 9.38 -16.83
C LYS A 419 28.46 7.96 -16.95
N ASN A 420 29.75 7.81 -16.66
CA ASN A 420 30.51 6.59 -16.90
C ASN A 420 31.48 6.35 -15.73
N ALA A 421 30.98 5.75 -14.65
CA ALA A 421 31.73 5.57 -13.41
C ALA A 421 32.48 4.22 -13.37
N SER A 422 33.09 3.84 -14.48
CA SER A 422 33.92 2.63 -14.56
C SER A 422 35.22 2.79 -13.77
N LEU A 423 35.58 1.78 -12.99
CA LEU A 423 36.80 1.73 -12.19
C LEU A 423 37.66 0.54 -12.62
N SER A 424 38.98 0.73 -12.64
CA SER A 424 39.90 -0.41 -12.66
C SER A 424 39.89 -1.15 -11.31
N GLU A 425 40.24 -2.43 -11.31
CA GLU A 425 40.31 -3.25 -10.08
C GLU A 425 41.21 -2.61 -9.01
N THR A 426 42.30 -1.95 -9.43
CA THR A 426 43.21 -1.22 -8.53
C THR A 426 42.56 0.03 -7.95
N GLU A 427 41.83 0.82 -8.76
CA GLU A 427 41.10 2.00 -8.28
C GLU A 427 40.01 1.61 -7.29
N GLU A 428 39.27 0.54 -7.58
CA GLU A 428 38.22 0.02 -6.71
C GLU A 428 38.78 -0.38 -5.33
N LYS A 429 39.88 -1.14 -5.29
CA LYS A 429 40.54 -1.52 -4.02
C LYS A 429 41.01 -0.29 -3.22
N ILE A 430 41.56 0.72 -3.89
CA ILE A 430 41.97 1.97 -3.24
C ILE A 430 40.76 2.73 -2.68
N LEU A 431 39.67 2.78 -3.45
CA LEU A 431 38.44 3.43 -3.02
C LEU A 431 37.77 2.68 -1.88
N GLU A 432 37.78 1.35 -1.88
CA GLU A 432 37.23 0.54 -0.80
C GLU A 432 37.89 0.88 0.54
N VAL A 433 39.23 0.96 0.60
CA VAL A 433 39.95 1.35 1.82
C VAL A 433 39.54 2.76 2.29
N LYS A 434 39.41 3.71 1.36
CA LYS A 434 39.00 5.10 1.68
C LYS A 434 37.53 5.16 2.12
N TRP A 435 36.68 4.37 1.50
CA TRP A 435 35.26 4.26 1.80
C TRP A 435 35.03 3.71 3.20
N GLN A 436 35.71 2.62 3.57
CA GLN A 436 35.66 2.08 4.92
C GLN A 436 36.14 3.09 5.97
N ASN A 437 37.14 3.91 5.66
CA ASN A 437 37.59 4.99 6.55
C ASN A 437 36.56 6.13 6.66
N TYR A 438 35.90 6.49 5.56
CA TYR A 438 34.81 7.46 5.55
C TYR A 438 33.65 6.98 6.43
N LEU A 439 33.21 5.73 6.25
CA LEU A 439 32.13 5.11 7.04
C LEU A 439 32.43 5.14 8.54
N LYS A 440 33.64 4.74 8.95
CA LYS A 440 34.08 4.78 10.36
C LYS A 440 34.00 6.17 10.99
N GLY A 441 34.09 7.23 10.18
CA GLY A 441 33.98 8.62 10.64
C GLY A 441 32.54 9.09 10.88
N LEU A 442 31.54 8.49 10.20
CA LEU A 442 30.17 8.97 10.21
C LEU A 442 29.51 8.98 11.60
N PRO A 443 29.56 7.90 12.42
CA PRO A 443 28.98 7.89 13.77
C PRO A 443 29.51 8.99 14.68
N LYS A 444 30.81 9.28 14.56
CA LYS A 444 31.47 10.33 15.35
C LYS A 444 31.03 11.73 14.90
N ALA A 445 30.86 11.95 13.61
CA ALA A 445 30.41 13.22 13.05
C ALA A 445 28.91 13.46 13.27
N HIS A 446 28.11 12.39 13.31
CA HIS A 446 26.65 12.44 13.43
C HIS A 446 26.17 11.53 14.58
N PRO A 447 26.40 11.94 15.83
CA PRO A 447 26.11 11.12 17.00
C PRO A 447 24.62 10.76 17.10
N LYS A 448 24.35 9.55 17.59
CA LYS A 448 22.98 9.05 17.78
C LYS A 448 22.22 9.96 18.74
N LYS A 449 21.04 10.42 18.32
CA LYS A 449 20.13 11.16 19.20
C LYS A 449 19.59 10.17 20.25
N LYS A 450 19.50 10.60 21.52
CA LYS A 450 18.88 9.77 22.55
C LYS A 450 17.38 9.66 22.26
N THR A 451 16.90 8.44 22.09
CA THR A 451 15.48 8.10 22.00
C THR A 451 15.09 7.34 23.27
N GLU A 452 13.98 7.73 23.90
CA GLU A 452 13.41 6.96 25.00
C GLU A 452 12.50 5.89 24.42
N LYS A 453 12.90 4.64 24.62
CA LYS A 453 12.09 3.49 24.24
C LYS A 453 10.77 3.52 25.03
N LYS A 454 9.63 3.62 24.34
CA LYS A 454 8.32 3.53 25.00
C LYS A 454 8.19 2.18 25.70
N LYS A 455 7.73 2.19 26.95
CA LYS A 455 7.43 0.96 27.68
C LYS A 455 6.24 0.26 27.03
N LEU A 456 6.29 -1.07 26.97
CA LEU A 456 5.17 -1.88 26.51
C LEU A 456 3.98 -1.71 27.47
N PRO A 457 2.85 -1.10 27.05
CA PRO A 457 1.66 -1.01 27.88
C PRO A 457 0.89 -2.34 27.85
N TYR A 458 -0.17 -2.47 28.64
CA TYR A 458 -1.09 -3.60 28.48
C TYR A 458 -1.87 -3.40 27.18
N LEU A 459 -1.57 -4.21 26.17
CA LEU A 459 -2.12 -4.05 24.83
C LEU A 459 -3.59 -4.47 24.78
N LYS A 460 -4.43 -3.56 24.33
CA LYS A 460 -5.84 -3.76 24.04
C LYS A 460 -6.02 -3.36 22.59
N GLY A 461 -5.94 -4.31 21.67
CA GLY A 461 -5.93 -3.96 20.26
C GLY A 461 -6.23 -5.09 19.32
N PHE A 462 -5.93 -4.81 18.05
CA PHE A 462 -6.18 -5.68 16.93
C PHE A 462 -4.96 -5.76 16.03
N ASN A 463 -4.85 -6.88 15.31
CA ASN A 463 -4.15 -6.89 14.04
C ASN A 463 -5.01 -6.13 13.03
N PHE A 464 -4.54 -4.95 12.63
CA PHE A 464 -5.15 -4.14 11.59
C PHE A 464 -4.72 -4.68 10.24
N ALA A 465 -5.66 -5.24 9.50
CA ALA A 465 -5.40 -6.00 8.28
C ALA A 465 -5.82 -5.21 7.04
N HIS A 466 -5.00 -5.29 6.00
CA HIS A 466 -5.21 -4.65 4.70
C HIS A 466 -6.27 -5.39 3.88
N GLU A 467 -7.51 -5.30 4.34
CA GLU A 467 -8.63 -6.00 3.70
C GLU A 467 -9.16 -5.28 2.44
N GLY A 468 -8.70 -4.06 2.20
CA GLY A 468 -9.02 -3.25 1.01
C GLY A 468 -7.80 -3.06 0.13
N TYR A 469 -7.86 -3.54 -1.12
CA TYR A 469 -6.77 -3.47 -2.09
C TYR A 469 -6.98 -2.39 -3.16
N SER A 470 -7.69 -1.32 -2.78
CA SER A 470 -7.86 -0.09 -3.56
C SER A 470 -7.30 1.09 -2.79
N ILE A 471 -6.98 2.17 -3.49
CA ILE A 471 -6.37 3.37 -2.89
C ILE A 471 -7.26 3.95 -1.77
N TYR A 472 -8.57 3.95 -1.96
CA TYR A 472 -9.55 4.54 -1.04
C TYR A 472 -9.99 3.62 0.13
N ASN A 473 -9.50 2.38 0.21
CA ASN A 473 -9.89 1.43 1.27
C ASN A 473 -8.72 0.61 1.86
N GLY A 474 -7.50 0.82 1.38
CA GLY A 474 -6.26 0.28 1.97
C GLY A 474 -5.68 1.14 3.09
N TYR A 475 -4.51 0.77 3.65
CA TYR A 475 -3.92 1.47 4.80
C TYR A 475 -3.71 2.98 4.62
N GLY A 476 -3.45 3.47 3.41
CA GLY A 476 -3.27 4.91 3.12
C GLY A 476 -4.55 5.74 3.01
N SER A 477 -5.72 5.14 3.30
CA SER A 477 -7.03 5.73 3.03
C SER A 477 -7.67 6.45 4.21
N GLN A 478 -8.68 7.26 3.91
CA GLN A 478 -9.59 7.81 4.91
C GLN A 478 -10.38 6.69 5.60
N LYS A 479 -10.84 5.67 4.87
CA LYS A 479 -11.55 4.52 5.44
C LYS A 479 -10.71 3.74 6.47
N ALA A 480 -9.40 3.64 6.26
CA ALA A 480 -8.49 3.08 7.24
C ALA A 480 -8.42 3.92 8.51
N THR A 481 -8.41 5.25 8.36
CA THR A 481 -8.45 6.19 9.49
C THR A 481 -9.76 6.06 10.29
N GLU A 482 -10.89 5.94 9.60
CA GLU A 482 -12.21 5.71 10.22
C GLU A 482 -12.28 4.37 10.95
N SER A 483 -11.70 3.32 10.37
CA SER A 483 -11.61 2.01 11.00
C SER A 483 -10.76 2.03 12.27
N LEU A 484 -9.63 2.75 12.27
CA LEU A 484 -8.81 2.98 13.47
C LEU A 484 -9.56 3.79 14.52
N LEU A 485 -10.30 4.83 14.12
CA LEU A 485 -11.14 5.62 15.02
C LEU A 485 -12.23 4.75 15.66
N LYS A 486 -12.85 3.84 14.90
CA LYS A 486 -13.80 2.87 15.45
C LYS A 486 -13.14 1.98 16.50
N GLN A 487 -11.95 1.45 16.23
CA GLN A 487 -11.19 0.68 17.22
C GLN A 487 -10.90 1.47 18.49
N LYS A 488 -10.44 2.72 18.34
CA LYS A 488 -10.20 3.63 19.46
C LYS A 488 -11.47 3.84 20.31
N ASN A 489 -12.61 4.03 19.66
CA ASN A 489 -13.92 4.20 20.32
C ASN A 489 -14.43 2.92 21.00
N MET A 490 -13.90 1.74 20.67
CA MET A 490 -14.10 0.51 21.44
C MET A 490 -13.17 0.38 22.66
N GLY A 491 -12.32 1.38 22.93
CA GLY A 491 -11.35 1.34 24.03
C GLY A 491 -9.98 0.78 23.63
N SER A 492 -9.73 0.56 22.34
CA SER A 492 -8.42 0.11 21.86
C SER A 492 -7.32 1.14 22.20
N ASN A 493 -6.18 0.65 22.67
CA ASN A 493 -4.99 1.45 22.94
C ASN A 493 -3.78 1.00 22.11
N ALA A 494 -3.96 0.02 21.21
CA ALA A 494 -2.87 -0.55 20.43
C ALA A 494 -3.35 -1.07 19.08
N MET A 495 -2.45 -1.11 18.10
CA MET A 495 -2.67 -1.78 16.82
C MET A 495 -1.40 -2.45 16.33
N ALA A 496 -1.56 -3.61 15.69
CA ALA A 496 -0.51 -4.24 14.89
C ALA A 496 -0.82 -4.05 13.42
N ILE A 497 0.05 -3.35 12.68
CA ILE A 497 -0.07 -3.21 11.23
C ILE A 497 0.66 -4.36 10.54
N VAL A 498 0.02 -4.97 9.54
CA VAL A 498 0.48 -6.22 8.93
C VAL A 498 0.72 -6.03 7.43
N PRO A 499 1.89 -5.53 7.00
CA PRO A 499 2.27 -5.54 5.59
C PRO A 499 2.74 -6.94 5.16
N TYR A 500 2.27 -7.42 4.01
CA TYR A 500 2.62 -8.73 3.48
C TYR A 500 3.66 -8.67 2.36
N THR A 501 4.47 -9.73 2.29
CA THR A 501 5.17 -10.16 1.06
C THR A 501 4.82 -11.62 0.78
N GLY A 502 5.23 -12.17 -0.36
CA GLY A 502 4.84 -13.52 -0.78
C GLY A 502 6.00 -14.40 -1.25
N ILE A 503 5.93 -15.70 -0.94
CA ILE A 503 6.72 -16.76 -1.57
C ILE A 503 5.79 -17.91 -2.02
N ASN A 504 6.22 -18.73 -2.97
CA ASN A 504 5.40 -19.84 -3.49
C ASN A 504 5.97 -21.23 -3.19
N ASP A 505 7.19 -21.32 -2.67
CA ASP A 505 7.87 -22.59 -2.39
C ASP A 505 8.60 -22.51 -1.04
N ILE A 506 8.31 -23.47 -0.16
CA ILE A 506 8.88 -23.59 1.19
C ILE A 506 10.28 -24.19 1.21
N ASN A 507 10.74 -24.79 0.11
CA ASN A 507 12.02 -25.48 0.01
C ASN A 507 13.03 -24.74 -0.90
N THR A 508 12.66 -23.56 -1.43
CA THR A 508 13.51 -22.76 -2.31
C THR A 508 13.70 -21.35 -1.76
N PRO A 509 14.95 -20.90 -1.49
CA PRO A 509 15.18 -19.54 -1.02
C PRO A 509 14.84 -18.55 -2.13
N THR A 510 13.92 -17.62 -1.84
CA THR A 510 13.39 -16.66 -2.81
C THR A 510 13.60 -15.23 -2.26
N PRO A 511 14.16 -14.29 -3.04
CA PRO A 511 14.21 -12.88 -2.65
C PRO A 511 12.80 -12.35 -2.38
N LEU A 512 12.65 -11.59 -1.29
CA LEU A 512 11.35 -11.05 -0.88
C LEU A 512 11.17 -9.64 -1.47
N HIS A 513 9.99 -9.39 -2.02
CA HIS A 513 9.68 -8.11 -2.65
C HIS A 513 9.14 -7.09 -1.63
N PHE A 514 9.44 -5.82 -1.89
CA PHE A 514 8.85 -4.66 -1.21
C PHE A 514 7.61 -4.21 -1.99
N SER A 515 6.51 -3.99 -1.28
CA SER A 515 5.24 -3.57 -1.89
C SER A 515 5.35 -2.12 -2.36
N ASN A 516 5.03 -1.83 -3.62
CA ASN A 516 5.16 -0.49 -4.22
C ASN A 516 3.96 -0.06 -5.08
N ASN A 517 2.91 -0.90 -5.15
CA ASN A 517 1.72 -0.57 -5.94
C ASN A 517 0.82 0.40 -5.16
N ALA A 518 0.16 1.33 -5.85
CA ALA A 518 -0.85 2.15 -5.21
C ALA A 518 -2.02 1.29 -4.70
N GLY A 519 -2.45 1.52 -3.47
CA GLY A 519 -3.50 0.74 -2.80
C GLY A 519 -3.05 -0.60 -2.20
N SER A 520 -1.77 -0.99 -2.32
CA SER A 520 -1.20 -2.14 -1.58
C SER A 520 -0.58 -1.71 -0.24
N GLU A 521 -0.03 -2.65 0.52
CA GLU A 521 0.67 -2.42 1.79
C GLU A 521 2.07 -1.79 1.64
N ASN A 522 2.21 -0.76 0.80
CA ASN A 522 3.49 -0.04 0.61
C ASN A 522 3.85 0.85 1.82
N ASP A 523 5.10 1.32 1.84
CA ASP A 523 5.67 2.07 2.98
C ASP A 523 4.85 3.28 3.37
N ASP A 524 4.46 4.12 2.40
CA ASP A 524 3.71 5.35 2.66
C ASP A 524 2.29 5.06 3.18
N ALA A 525 1.65 3.98 2.70
CA ALA A 525 0.38 3.51 3.23
C ALA A 525 0.51 3.00 4.68
N VAL A 526 1.58 2.26 5.00
CA VAL A 526 1.90 1.79 6.36
C VAL A 526 2.17 2.98 7.29
N VAL A 527 3.00 3.93 6.85
CA VAL A 527 3.35 5.14 7.61
C VAL A 527 2.11 5.97 7.90
N HIS A 528 1.20 6.14 6.91
CA HIS A 528 -0.06 6.85 7.12
C HIS A 528 -0.89 6.22 8.24
N ALA A 529 -1.19 4.92 8.16
CA ALA A 529 -2.00 4.24 9.17
C ALA A 529 -1.35 4.27 10.57
N VAL A 530 -0.04 4.09 10.65
CA VAL A 530 0.72 4.16 11.91
C VAL A 530 0.72 5.57 12.49
N ALA A 531 0.87 6.61 11.67
CA ALA A 531 0.79 8.00 12.10
C ALA A 531 -0.60 8.31 12.67
N MET A 532 -1.66 7.90 11.98
CA MET A 532 -3.05 8.08 12.45
C MET A 532 -3.29 7.36 13.78
N ALA A 533 -2.83 6.12 13.92
CA ALA A 533 -2.94 5.37 15.18
C ALA A 533 -2.16 6.06 16.32
N SER A 534 -0.96 6.54 16.03
CA SER A 534 -0.11 7.25 16.99
C SER A 534 -0.74 8.57 17.45
N ASP A 535 -1.33 9.34 16.54
CA ASP A 535 -2.09 10.56 16.86
C ASP A 535 -3.29 10.28 17.77
N MET A 536 -3.92 9.10 17.62
CA MET A 536 -4.99 8.62 18.49
C MET A 536 -4.46 8.07 19.84
N GLY A 537 -3.16 8.18 20.10
CA GLY A 537 -2.49 7.70 21.30
C GLY A 537 -2.43 6.18 21.41
N MET A 538 -2.45 5.47 20.27
CA MET A 538 -2.32 4.02 20.24
C MET A 538 -0.85 3.60 20.19
N TYR A 539 -0.53 2.48 20.85
CA TYR A 539 0.75 1.80 20.73
C TYR A 539 0.82 1.04 19.40
N THR A 540 1.89 1.21 18.65
CA THR A 540 2.03 0.70 17.28
C THR A 540 3.02 -0.47 17.20
N LEU A 541 2.55 -1.61 16.69
CA LEU A 541 3.39 -2.78 16.40
C LEU A 541 3.46 -2.98 14.87
N LEU A 542 4.62 -2.74 14.27
CA LEU A 542 4.88 -3.14 12.89
C LEU A 542 5.09 -4.66 12.87
N LYS A 543 4.20 -5.39 12.19
CA LYS A 543 4.23 -6.87 12.12
C LYS A 543 4.26 -7.35 10.65
N PRO A 544 5.38 -7.19 9.93
CA PRO A 544 5.51 -7.68 8.56
C PRO A 544 5.38 -9.20 8.51
N GLN A 545 4.66 -9.72 7.52
CA GLN A 545 4.38 -11.15 7.37
C GLN A 545 4.71 -11.68 5.98
N ILE A 546 5.04 -12.98 5.91
CA ILE A 546 5.19 -13.71 4.64
C ILE A 546 3.92 -14.54 4.41
N TYR A 547 3.29 -14.33 3.27
CA TYR A 547 2.29 -15.24 2.73
C TYR A 547 2.98 -16.34 1.91
N VAL A 548 2.58 -17.60 2.12
CA VAL A 548 3.15 -18.75 1.41
C VAL A 548 2.08 -19.39 0.54
N GLY A 549 2.22 -19.34 -0.79
CA GLY A 549 1.27 -19.91 -1.73
C GLY A 549 1.08 -21.42 -1.49
N GLY A 550 -0.14 -21.84 -1.17
CA GLY A 550 -0.49 -23.26 -0.95
C GLY A 550 0.14 -23.91 0.29
N SER A 551 0.76 -23.13 1.18
CA SER A 551 1.37 -23.61 2.42
C SER A 551 1.29 -22.52 3.50
N TRP A 552 2.13 -22.59 4.54
CA TRP A 552 2.22 -21.62 5.63
C TRP A 552 3.68 -21.38 6.03
N PRO A 553 4.03 -20.25 6.67
CA PRO A 553 5.42 -19.90 7.00
C PRO A 553 6.18 -20.97 7.78
N GLY A 554 5.50 -21.69 8.69
CA GLY A 554 6.14 -22.71 9.51
C GLY A 554 6.55 -23.96 8.76
N GLY A 555 6.13 -24.11 7.50
CA GLY A 555 6.56 -25.16 6.59
C GLY A 555 7.94 -24.93 5.96
N ILE A 556 8.48 -23.70 6.01
CA ILE A 556 9.75 -23.32 5.38
C ILE A 556 10.89 -24.20 5.90
N ASP A 557 11.55 -24.89 4.97
CA ASP A 557 12.52 -25.95 5.27
C ASP A 557 13.54 -26.05 4.14
N MET A 558 14.68 -25.37 4.27
CA MET A 558 15.67 -25.36 3.20
C MET A 558 16.45 -26.69 3.16
N PRO A 559 16.60 -27.32 1.97
CA PRO A 559 17.24 -28.63 1.85
C PRO A 559 18.73 -28.69 2.25
N THR A 560 19.44 -27.58 2.27
CA THR A 560 20.89 -27.51 2.53
C THR A 560 21.26 -26.28 3.35
N ASP A 561 22.39 -26.32 4.05
CA ASP A 561 22.93 -25.17 4.81
C ASP A 561 23.15 -23.95 3.90
N ALA A 562 23.67 -24.15 2.68
CA ALA A 562 23.86 -23.06 1.72
C ALA A 562 22.53 -22.42 1.27
N GLN A 563 21.42 -23.18 1.25
CA GLN A 563 20.09 -22.62 0.98
C GLN A 563 19.51 -21.95 2.22
N TRP A 564 19.79 -22.46 3.42
CA TRP A 564 19.48 -21.75 4.67
C TRP A 564 20.19 -20.40 4.75
N ASP A 565 21.48 -20.34 4.43
CA ASP A 565 22.24 -19.09 4.40
C ASP A 565 21.62 -18.07 3.44
N LYS A 566 21.23 -18.50 2.24
CA LYS A 566 20.53 -17.64 1.28
C LYS A 566 19.16 -17.19 1.78
N PHE A 567 18.39 -18.09 2.38
CA PHE A 567 17.09 -17.74 2.95
C PHE A 567 17.24 -16.69 4.05
N HIS A 568 18.19 -16.86 4.97
CA HIS A 568 18.44 -15.92 6.05
C HIS A 568 18.96 -14.57 5.52
N ASP A 569 19.79 -14.57 4.47
CA ASP A 569 20.21 -13.33 3.81
C ASP A 569 19.02 -12.59 3.21
N TYR A 570 18.20 -13.25 2.39
CA TYR A 570 17.01 -12.65 1.79
C TYR A 570 16.00 -12.16 2.84
N TYR A 571 15.79 -12.96 3.89
CA TYR A 571 14.92 -12.57 4.99
C TYR A 571 15.47 -11.36 5.75
N TYR A 572 16.77 -11.34 6.05
CA TYR A 572 17.38 -10.21 6.73
C TYR A 572 17.31 -8.92 5.91
N ARG A 573 17.59 -9.00 4.59
CA ARG A 573 17.47 -7.87 3.66
C ARG A 573 16.06 -7.28 3.66
N TRP A 574 15.05 -8.13 3.76
CA TRP A 574 13.65 -7.71 3.82
C TRP A 574 13.24 -7.16 5.19
N ILE A 575 13.55 -7.84 6.31
CA ILE A 575 13.11 -7.37 7.63
C ILE A 575 13.86 -6.11 8.09
N ARG A 576 15.12 -5.91 7.66
CA ARG A 576 15.89 -4.69 7.99
C ARG A 576 15.31 -3.44 7.34
N HIS A 577 14.62 -3.57 6.20
CA HIS A 577 13.88 -2.46 5.60
C HIS A 577 12.81 -1.96 6.57
N TYR A 578 11.97 -2.86 7.10
CA TYR A 578 10.95 -2.50 8.07
C TYR A 578 11.52 -2.02 9.41
N ALA A 579 12.65 -2.59 9.85
CA ALA A 579 13.35 -2.07 11.02
C ALA A 579 13.83 -0.63 10.81
N PHE A 580 14.31 -0.31 9.61
CA PHE A 580 14.74 1.04 9.29
C PHE A 580 13.55 2.00 9.12
N LEU A 581 12.47 1.58 8.46
CA LEU A 581 11.21 2.32 8.36
C LEU A 581 10.66 2.63 9.77
N ALA A 582 10.66 1.63 10.66
CA ALA A 582 10.22 1.78 12.04
C ALA A 582 11.09 2.76 12.84
N GLU A 583 12.42 2.78 12.62
CA GLU A 583 13.33 3.74 13.26
C GLU A 583 13.15 5.16 12.70
N ILE A 584 12.93 5.30 11.38
CA ILE A 584 12.70 6.59 10.72
C ILE A 584 11.41 7.24 11.25
N HIS A 585 10.33 6.46 11.32
CA HIS A 585 8.99 6.94 11.71
C HIS A 585 8.65 6.67 13.19
N GLU A 586 9.65 6.32 14.00
CA GLU A 586 9.55 6.20 15.47
C GLU A 586 8.42 5.28 15.96
N MET A 587 8.20 4.16 15.26
CA MET A 587 7.19 3.15 15.63
C MET A 587 7.57 2.46 16.94
N ASP A 588 6.58 2.05 17.74
CA ASP A 588 6.85 1.63 19.13
C ASP A 588 7.43 0.22 19.26
N ALA A 589 7.00 -0.70 18.39
CA ALA A 589 7.53 -2.06 18.33
C ALA A 589 7.63 -2.60 16.91
N LEU A 590 8.54 -3.56 16.72
CA LEU A 590 8.67 -4.38 15.52
C LEU A 590 8.61 -5.87 15.88
N CYS A 591 7.78 -6.62 15.14
CA CYS A 591 7.79 -8.07 15.15
C CYS A 591 8.71 -8.59 14.05
N ILE A 592 9.79 -9.27 14.42
CA ILE A 592 10.85 -9.68 13.48
C ILE A 592 10.55 -10.97 12.71
N GLY A 593 9.38 -11.57 12.94
CA GLY A 593 8.96 -12.80 12.28
C GLY A 593 7.68 -13.37 12.87
N VAL A 594 6.98 -14.18 12.07
CA VAL A 594 5.67 -14.73 12.39
C VAL A 594 5.61 -16.19 11.94
N GLU A 595 5.47 -17.11 12.90
CA GLU A 595 5.15 -18.54 12.69
C GLU A 595 6.13 -19.38 11.84
N PHE A 596 7.42 -19.06 11.81
CA PHE A 596 8.47 -19.83 11.12
C PHE A 596 8.89 -21.13 11.87
N THR A 597 7.91 -21.93 12.32
CA THR A 597 8.10 -23.09 13.20
C THR A 597 9.32 -23.97 12.90
N LYS A 598 9.53 -24.40 11.65
CA LYS A 598 10.72 -25.19 11.31
C LYS A 598 12.01 -24.38 11.40
N ALA A 599 12.05 -23.21 10.76
CA ALA A 599 13.25 -22.37 10.72
C ALA A 599 13.69 -21.89 12.11
N THR A 600 12.77 -21.53 13.00
CA THR A 600 13.12 -21.09 14.37
C THR A 600 13.66 -22.22 15.23
N LEU A 601 13.16 -23.44 15.05
CA LEU A 601 13.59 -24.61 15.81
C LEU A 601 14.86 -25.26 15.27
N SER A 602 15.11 -25.20 13.96
CA SER A 602 16.31 -25.79 13.35
C SER A 602 17.49 -24.82 13.21
N GLN A 603 17.24 -23.51 13.16
CA GLN A 603 18.27 -22.47 12.92
C GLN A 603 18.32 -21.39 14.02
N PRO A 604 18.31 -21.72 15.33
CA PRO A 604 18.19 -20.71 16.40
C PRO A 604 19.31 -19.65 16.38
N GLU A 605 20.54 -20.03 16.01
CA GLU A 605 21.68 -19.10 15.96
C GLU A 605 21.54 -18.06 14.84
N ALA A 606 20.94 -18.41 13.70
CA ALA A 606 20.67 -17.46 12.63
C ALA A 606 19.66 -16.38 13.09
N TRP A 607 18.63 -16.79 13.85
CA TRP A 607 17.69 -15.86 14.46
C TRP A 607 18.34 -14.96 15.49
N ARG A 608 19.20 -15.48 16.37
CA ARG A 608 19.97 -14.66 17.34
C ARG A 608 20.85 -13.64 16.64
N ALA A 609 21.57 -14.05 15.59
CA ALA A 609 22.41 -13.15 14.80
C ALA A 609 21.58 -12.03 14.16
N MET A 610 20.41 -12.37 13.60
CA MET A 610 19.49 -11.39 13.04
C MET A 610 18.93 -10.43 14.09
N ILE A 611 18.47 -10.93 15.25
CA ILE A 611 17.96 -10.10 16.35
C ILE A 611 19.02 -9.07 16.74
N LYS A 612 20.27 -9.50 16.92
CA LYS A 612 21.37 -8.61 17.28
C LYS A 612 21.58 -7.49 16.25
N LYS A 613 21.58 -7.81 14.96
CA LYS A 613 21.74 -6.81 13.89
C LYS A 613 20.55 -5.85 13.85
N THR A 614 19.32 -6.36 13.95
CA THR A 614 18.10 -5.54 13.99
C THR A 614 18.09 -4.60 15.19
N ARG A 615 18.56 -5.04 16.37
CA ARG A 615 18.69 -4.19 17.57
C ARG A 615 19.66 -3.03 17.42
N ALA A 616 20.71 -3.20 16.62
CA ALA A 616 21.64 -2.11 16.36
C ALA A 616 21.01 -1.03 15.48
N LEU A 617 20.10 -1.42 14.57
CA LEU A 617 19.41 -0.54 13.63
C LEU A 617 18.18 0.15 14.24
N TYR A 618 17.38 -0.57 15.03
CA TYR A 618 16.09 -0.11 15.57
C TYR A 618 16.08 -0.06 17.09
N SER A 619 15.62 1.06 17.64
CA SER A 619 15.67 1.37 19.07
C SER A 619 14.40 1.02 19.87
N GLY A 620 13.28 0.73 19.21
CA GLY A 620 12.01 0.37 19.85
C GLY A 620 11.97 -1.08 20.38
N GLN A 621 10.77 -1.55 20.76
CA GLN A 621 10.62 -2.91 21.29
C GLN A 621 10.70 -3.95 20.16
N LEU A 622 11.45 -5.05 20.32
CA LEU A 622 11.39 -6.20 19.41
C LEU A 622 10.69 -7.39 20.05
N THR A 623 9.92 -8.07 19.21
CA THR A 623 9.24 -9.33 19.52
C THR A 623 9.30 -10.29 18.33
N TYR A 624 8.86 -11.51 18.55
CA TYR A 624 8.60 -12.52 17.54
C TYR A 624 7.24 -13.14 17.85
N ALA A 625 6.40 -13.34 16.83
CA ALA A 625 5.06 -13.90 16.97
C ALA A 625 5.08 -15.40 16.65
N ALA A 626 5.27 -16.22 17.68
CA ALA A 626 5.39 -17.67 17.52
C ALA A 626 4.04 -18.34 17.30
N ASN A 627 4.03 -19.37 16.44
CA ASN A 627 2.90 -20.29 16.39
C ASN A 627 2.73 -20.99 17.75
N TRP A 628 1.50 -21.34 18.08
CA TRP A 628 1.19 -22.12 19.27
C TRP A 628 1.89 -23.49 19.26
N GLY A 629 2.00 -24.10 20.44
CA GLY A 629 2.58 -25.44 20.59
C GLY A 629 4.10 -25.43 20.58
N ALA A 630 4.70 -26.32 19.78
CA ALA A 630 6.12 -26.63 19.88
C ALA A 630 7.03 -25.44 19.59
N GLU A 631 6.67 -24.55 18.66
CA GLU A 631 7.45 -23.36 18.36
C GLU A 631 7.53 -22.44 19.59
N PHE A 632 6.38 -21.96 20.08
CA PHE A 632 6.31 -21.10 21.25
C PHE A 632 7.01 -21.70 22.49
N GLU A 633 6.80 -23.00 22.74
CA GLU A 633 7.33 -23.68 23.92
C GLU A 633 8.84 -23.94 23.86
N LYS A 634 9.43 -24.03 22.65
CA LYS A 634 10.82 -24.48 22.46
C LYS A 634 11.76 -23.43 21.86
N ILE A 635 11.27 -22.29 21.37
CA ILE A 635 12.15 -21.19 20.92
C ILE A 635 13.19 -20.89 22.00
N GLU A 636 14.44 -20.80 21.56
CA GLU A 636 15.59 -20.66 22.45
C GLU A 636 16.02 -19.21 22.63
N PHE A 637 15.56 -18.28 21.79
CA PHE A 637 16.03 -16.89 21.73
C PHE A 637 15.07 -15.85 22.35
N TRP A 638 14.10 -16.26 23.17
CA TRP A 638 13.19 -15.32 23.83
C TRP A 638 13.89 -14.32 24.76
N ASP A 639 15.07 -14.65 25.27
CA ASP A 639 15.92 -13.79 26.09
C ASP A 639 16.43 -12.53 25.36
N ASP A 640 16.64 -12.63 24.04
CA ASP A 640 17.10 -11.52 23.17
C ASP A 640 15.97 -10.55 22.76
N LEU A 641 14.72 -10.91 23.05
CA LEU A 641 13.54 -10.13 22.75
C LEU A 641 13.02 -9.39 23.98
N ASP A 642 12.23 -8.34 23.78
CA ASP A 642 11.71 -7.55 24.91
C ASP A 642 10.46 -8.16 25.52
N PHE A 643 9.66 -8.78 24.68
CA PHE A 643 8.45 -9.49 25.05
C PHE A 643 8.26 -10.67 24.12
N ILE A 644 7.47 -11.63 24.59
CA ILE A 644 7.17 -12.87 23.87
C ILE A 644 5.84 -12.68 23.15
N GLY A 645 5.83 -12.91 21.83
CA GLY A 645 4.61 -12.93 21.04
C GLY A 645 4.08 -14.35 20.86
N LEU A 646 2.80 -14.54 21.15
CA LEU A 646 2.10 -15.81 20.97
C LEU A 646 0.91 -15.63 20.02
N ASN A 647 0.89 -16.42 18.95
CA ASN A 647 -0.27 -16.64 18.10
C ASN A 647 -1.06 -17.85 18.63
N SER A 648 -2.06 -17.60 19.49
CA SER A 648 -2.71 -18.61 20.32
C SER A 648 -3.99 -19.17 19.69
N TYR A 649 -3.85 -20.07 18.71
CA TYR A 649 -4.98 -20.80 18.11
C TYR A 649 -5.18 -22.21 18.70
N TYR A 650 -4.85 -22.41 19.98
CA TYR A 650 -5.15 -23.65 20.70
C TYR A 650 -6.67 -23.91 20.72
N PRO A 651 -7.14 -25.12 20.35
CA PRO A 651 -8.55 -25.48 20.50
C PRO A 651 -9.03 -25.40 21.96
N LEU A 652 -10.23 -24.86 22.16
CA LEU A 652 -10.87 -24.76 23.48
C LEU A 652 -11.85 -25.91 23.74
N SER A 653 -12.28 -26.66 22.73
CA SER A 653 -13.05 -27.90 22.92
C SER A 653 -13.03 -28.76 21.66
N LYS A 654 -13.38 -30.05 21.80
CA LYS A 654 -13.66 -30.96 20.67
C LYS A 654 -15.16 -31.15 20.42
N LYS A 655 -16.04 -30.58 21.26
CA LYS A 655 -17.49 -30.73 21.17
C LYS A 655 -18.12 -29.64 20.30
N ASP A 656 -19.24 -29.94 19.65
CA ASP A 656 -20.03 -28.96 18.90
C ASP A 656 -20.74 -27.95 19.82
N SER A 657 -21.09 -28.38 21.04
CA SER A 657 -21.77 -27.53 22.02
C SER A 657 -21.21 -27.74 23.43
N PRO A 658 -19.97 -27.31 23.71
CA PRO A 658 -19.41 -27.32 25.05
C PRO A 658 -20.09 -26.25 25.93
N THR A 659 -20.05 -26.47 27.24
CA THR A 659 -20.42 -25.42 28.20
C THR A 659 -19.29 -24.39 28.33
N ASN A 660 -19.57 -23.21 28.89
CA ASN A 660 -18.54 -22.20 29.10
C ASN A 660 -17.48 -22.69 30.10
N GLU A 661 -17.88 -23.46 31.11
CA GLU A 661 -16.97 -24.06 32.10
C GLU A 661 -15.97 -25.02 31.43
N GLU A 662 -16.42 -25.80 30.44
CA GLU A 662 -15.54 -26.68 29.67
C GLU A 662 -14.52 -25.90 28.83
N LEU A 663 -14.96 -24.81 28.19
CA LEU A 663 -14.08 -23.93 27.42
C LEU A 663 -13.03 -23.26 28.33
N SER A 664 -13.45 -22.74 29.50
CA SER A 664 -12.56 -22.11 30.47
C SER A 664 -11.54 -23.11 31.03
N LEU A 665 -11.96 -24.32 31.40
CA LEU A 665 -11.04 -25.35 31.91
C LEU A 665 -9.98 -25.76 30.86
N GLN A 666 -10.38 -25.84 29.59
CA GLN A 666 -9.44 -26.09 28.52
C GLN A 666 -8.47 -24.92 28.33
N PHE A 667 -8.94 -23.68 28.45
CA PHE A 667 -8.07 -22.51 28.40
C PHE A 667 -7.09 -22.47 29.59
N ASP A 668 -7.48 -22.89 30.79
CA ASP A 668 -6.55 -23.04 31.93
C ASP A 668 -5.40 -24.02 31.63
N THR A 669 -5.67 -25.07 30.85
CA THR A 669 -4.64 -25.99 30.37
C THR A 669 -3.67 -25.30 29.41
N VAL A 670 -4.18 -24.42 28.54
CA VAL A 670 -3.35 -23.58 27.66
C VAL A 670 -2.51 -22.61 28.49
N LYS A 671 -3.09 -21.91 29.46
CA LYS A 671 -2.38 -21.00 30.38
C LYS A 671 -1.26 -21.70 31.14
N THR A 672 -1.44 -22.96 31.52
CA THR A 672 -0.38 -23.76 32.15
C THR A 672 0.86 -23.91 31.24
N LYS A 673 0.68 -24.05 29.92
CA LYS A 673 1.79 -24.09 28.96
C LYS A 673 2.45 -22.73 28.83
N ILE A 674 1.65 -21.67 28.72
CA ILE A 674 2.12 -20.28 28.64
C ILE A 674 2.95 -19.92 29.87
N LYS A 675 2.47 -20.27 31.06
CA LYS A 675 3.16 -20.02 32.32
C LYS A 675 4.51 -20.73 32.40
N LYS A 676 4.69 -21.91 31.80
CA LYS A 676 6.01 -22.58 31.75
C LYS A 676 7.03 -21.76 30.96
N VAL A 677 6.62 -21.19 29.82
CA VAL A 677 7.49 -20.32 29.03
C VAL A 677 7.79 -19.03 29.79
N TYR A 678 6.77 -18.41 30.38
CA TYR A 678 6.95 -17.24 31.26
C TYR A 678 7.92 -17.55 32.41
N ASP A 679 7.80 -18.70 33.07
CA ASP A 679 8.65 -19.05 34.20
C ASP A 679 10.10 -19.29 33.81
N ARG A 680 10.36 -19.71 32.56
CA ARG A 680 11.70 -19.88 32.01
C ARG A 680 12.37 -18.55 31.67
N PHE A 681 11.67 -17.64 31.01
CA PHE A 681 12.27 -16.42 30.44
C PHE A 681 11.99 -15.14 31.22
N LYS A 682 10.93 -15.12 32.04
CA LYS A 682 10.46 -13.98 32.85
C LYS A 682 10.26 -12.70 32.02
N LYS A 683 9.81 -12.85 30.78
CA LYS A 683 9.44 -11.76 29.86
C LYS A 683 7.92 -11.64 29.79
N PRO A 684 7.35 -10.42 29.64
CA PRO A 684 5.93 -10.25 29.40
C PRO A 684 5.50 -10.99 28.13
N ILE A 685 4.29 -11.55 28.13
CA ILE A 685 3.73 -12.28 27.00
C ILE A 685 2.53 -11.50 26.45
N VAL A 686 2.56 -11.23 25.15
CA VAL A 686 1.45 -10.65 24.41
C VAL A 686 0.85 -11.73 23.53
N PHE A 687 -0.48 -11.84 23.54
CA PHE A 687 -1.19 -12.57 22.49
C PHE A 687 -1.14 -11.73 21.21
N THR A 688 -0.05 -11.88 20.44
CA THR A 688 0.18 -11.14 19.17
C THR A 688 -0.82 -11.52 18.09
N GLU A 689 -1.46 -12.68 18.28
CA GLU A 689 -2.60 -13.09 17.50
C GLU A 689 -3.46 -14.08 18.27
N ILE A 690 -4.77 -13.90 18.21
CA ILE A 690 -5.78 -14.88 18.56
C ILE A 690 -7.09 -14.39 17.95
N GLY A 691 -7.94 -15.29 17.49
CA GLY A 691 -9.20 -14.93 16.88
C GLY A 691 -10.09 -16.15 16.73
N PHE A 692 -11.37 -15.87 16.54
CA PHE A 692 -12.39 -16.87 16.25
C PHE A 692 -13.28 -16.31 15.16
N ARG A 693 -13.58 -17.12 14.15
CA ARG A 693 -14.57 -16.77 13.13
C ARG A 693 -15.98 -16.88 13.70
N SER A 694 -16.91 -16.13 13.13
CA SER A 694 -18.34 -16.20 13.48
C SER A 694 -19.04 -17.33 12.73
N VAL A 695 -18.65 -18.56 13.04
CA VAL A 695 -19.15 -19.83 12.50
C VAL A 695 -19.55 -20.76 13.64
N ASP A 696 -20.16 -21.90 13.33
CA ASP A 696 -20.44 -22.92 14.34
C ASP A 696 -19.16 -23.55 14.92
N ALA A 697 -19.17 -23.76 16.25
CA ALA A 697 -18.10 -24.41 17.01
C ALA A 697 -16.65 -23.92 16.72
N PRO A 698 -16.39 -22.59 16.69
CA PRO A 698 -15.09 -22.04 16.28
C PRO A 698 -13.96 -22.42 17.24
N TRP A 699 -14.29 -22.79 18.49
CA TRP A 699 -13.35 -23.32 19.48
C TRP A 699 -12.71 -24.66 19.10
N LYS A 700 -13.26 -25.42 18.14
CA LYS A 700 -12.67 -26.68 17.68
C LYS A 700 -11.44 -26.47 16.82
N ASN A 701 -11.53 -25.51 15.90
CA ASN A 701 -10.45 -25.16 15.01
C ASN A 701 -10.40 -23.63 14.84
N PRO A 702 -9.81 -22.91 15.82
CA PRO A 702 -9.82 -21.45 15.84
C PRO A 702 -9.15 -20.79 14.63
N HIS A 703 -8.24 -21.49 13.95
CA HIS A 703 -7.51 -21.00 12.78
C HIS A 703 -8.14 -21.41 11.44
N ALA A 704 -9.24 -22.16 11.44
CA ALA A 704 -9.83 -22.67 10.21
C ALA A 704 -10.38 -21.57 9.30
N GLU A 705 -10.40 -21.88 8.00
CA GLU A 705 -11.31 -21.20 7.09
C GLU A 705 -12.76 -21.47 7.50
N ALA A 706 -13.64 -20.49 7.30
CA ALA A 706 -15.06 -20.63 7.58
C ALA A 706 -15.70 -21.46 6.50
N ASP A 707 -16.72 -22.17 6.92
CA ASP A 707 -17.83 -22.54 6.06
C ASP A 707 -18.77 -21.34 5.83
N ASP A 708 -19.90 -21.58 5.18
CA ASP A 708 -20.92 -20.56 4.92
C ASP A 708 -21.85 -20.35 6.13
N THR A 709 -21.56 -20.92 7.31
CA THR A 709 -22.37 -20.71 8.52
C THR A 709 -22.06 -19.35 9.16
N ILE A 710 -23.07 -18.75 9.78
CA ILE A 710 -22.89 -17.52 10.56
C ILE A 710 -23.43 -17.76 11.97
N ASN A 711 -22.53 -17.71 12.95
CA ASN A 711 -22.86 -17.84 14.37
C ASN A 711 -22.05 -16.82 15.20
N GLU A 712 -22.58 -15.60 15.31
CA GLU A 712 -21.96 -14.52 16.08
C GLU A 712 -21.90 -14.82 17.58
N GLU A 713 -22.87 -15.57 18.10
CA GLU A 713 -22.92 -15.95 19.51
C GLU A 713 -21.76 -16.90 19.88
N ALA A 714 -21.41 -17.84 19.00
CA ALA A 714 -20.26 -18.71 19.20
C ALA A 714 -18.93 -17.95 19.17
N GLN A 715 -18.81 -16.92 18.32
CA GLN A 715 -17.67 -16.00 18.34
C GLN A 715 -17.62 -15.21 19.65
N ARG A 716 -18.74 -14.58 20.04
CA ARG A 716 -18.86 -13.81 21.29
C ARG A 716 -18.42 -14.64 22.51
N ARG A 717 -18.96 -15.85 22.64
CA ARG A 717 -18.60 -16.78 23.72
C ARG A 717 -17.10 -17.07 23.75
N SER A 718 -16.49 -17.32 22.60
CA SER A 718 -15.03 -17.57 22.53
C SER A 718 -14.23 -16.35 23.00
N TYR A 719 -14.63 -15.14 22.64
CA TYR A 719 -13.98 -13.90 23.10
C TYR A 719 -14.11 -13.74 24.63
N GLU A 720 -15.30 -13.97 25.19
CA GLU A 720 -15.55 -13.88 26.64
C GLU A 720 -14.67 -14.85 27.44
N ILE A 721 -14.55 -16.11 26.99
CA ILE A 721 -13.69 -17.12 27.65
C ILE A 721 -12.22 -16.67 27.71
N ILE A 722 -11.70 -16.12 26.62
CA ILE A 722 -10.32 -15.64 26.59
C ILE A 722 -10.15 -14.43 27.49
N PHE A 723 -11.04 -13.43 27.39
CA PHE A 723 -10.94 -12.22 28.20
C PHE A 723 -11.00 -12.51 29.71
N GLU A 724 -11.95 -13.34 30.14
CA GLU A 724 -12.04 -13.79 31.53
C GLU A 724 -10.79 -14.55 31.96
N GLY A 725 -10.32 -15.47 31.11
CA GLY A 725 -9.20 -16.32 31.43
C GLY A 725 -7.85 -15.60 31.55
N ILE A 726 -7.65 -14.47 30.84
CA ILE A 726 -6.42 -13.67 30.93
C ILE A 726 -6.51 -12.55 31.97
N GLN A 727 -7.68 -12.33 32.58
CA GLN A 727 -7.88 -11.27 33.55
C GLN A 727 -6.96 -11.49 34.77
N ASN A 728 -6.23 -10.45 35.17
CA ASN A 728 -5.30 -10.46 36.31
C ASN A 728 -4.14 -11.47 36.21
N GLU A 729 -3.86 -12.03 35.03
CA GLU A 729 -2.72 -12.91 34.81
C GLU A 729 -1.42 -12.08 34.72
N PRO A 730 -0.45 -12.22 35.66
CA PRO A 730 0.70 -11.33 35.75
C PRO A 730 1.73 -11.52 34.62
N TRP A 731 1.64 -12.62 33.88
CA TRP A 731 2.46 -12.88 32.70
C TRP A 731 1.89 -12.24 31.43
N CYS A 732 0.60 -11.90 31.43
CA CYS A 732 -0.10 -11.37 30.27
C CYS A 732 0.07 -9.86 30.18
N GLN A 733 0.57 -9.39 29.04
CA GLN A 733 0.77 -7.98 28.72
C GLN A 733 -0.19 -7.50 27.62
N GLY A 734 -1.27 -8.24 27.40
CA GLY A 734 -2.37 -7.85 26.52
C GLY A 734 -2.54 -8.72 25.29
N ILE A 735 -3.40 -8.24 24.40
CA ILE A 735 -3.96 -8.99 23.28
C ILE A 735 -4.11 -8.12 22.04
N LEU A 736 -3.78 -8.69 20.90
CA LEU A 736 -3.99 -8.16 19.57
C LEU A 736 -4.87 -9.16 18.81
N TRP A 737 -6.18 -8.93 18.82
CA TRP A 737 -7.14 -9.82 18.19
C TRP A 737 -6.93 -9.88 16.68
N TRP A 738 -6.97 -11.08 16.10
CA TRP A 738 -7.13 -11.28 14.67
C TRP A 738 -8.62 -11.24 14.34
N LYS A 739 -9.11 -10.27 13.58
CA LYS A 739 -8.43 -9.07 13.05
C LYS A 739 -9.44 -7.95 12.87
N PHE A 740 -8.98 -6.72 12.65
CA PHE A 740 -9.84 -5.59 12.30
C PHE A 740 -9.51 -5.08 10.89
N PRO A 741 -10.50 -4.93 9.99
CA PRO A 741 -10.25 -4.59 8.57
C PRO A 741 -9.85 -3.13 8.37
N SER A 742 -9.14 -2.83 7.29
CA SER A 742 -8.79 -1.45 6.87
C SER A 742 -10.00 -0.60 6.44
N TYR A 743 -11.20 -1.17 6.33
CA TYR A 743 -12.45 -0.43 6.12
C TYR A 743 -13.62 -1.17 6.77
N ILE A 744 -14.61 -0.41 7.25
CA ILE A 744 -15.68 -0.92 8.13
C ILE A 744 -16.66 -1.82 7.37
N GLU A 745 -16.84 -1.62 6.08
CA GLU A 745 -17.80 -2.33 5.24
C GLU A 745 -17.30 -3.70 4.74
N TYR A 746 -16.11 -4.12 5.19
CA TYR A 746 -15.49 -5.39 4.79
C TYR A 746 -16.44 -6.59 4.88
N ARG A 747 -16.66 -7.26 3.73
CA ARG A 747 -17.57 -8.41 3.52
C ARG A 747 -19.06 -8.16 3.82
N GLY A 748 -19.48 -6.91 4.07
CA GLY A 748 -20.88 -6.56 4.29
C GLY A 748 -21.50 -7.17 5.54
N GLU A 749 -22.83 -7.25 5.57
CA GLU A 749 -23.61 -7.71 6.73
C GLU A 749 -23.45 -9.21 7.00
N HIS A 750 -23.38 -10.05 5.97
CA HIS A 750 -23.24 -11.50 6.09
C HIS A 750 -21.77 -11.92 6.15
N ASN A 751 -21.12 -11.59 7.26
CA ASN A 751 -19.68 -11.75 7.41
C ASN A 751 -19.30 -12.88 8.39
N SER A 752 -18.85 -14.04 7.88
CA SER A 752 -18.32 -15.15 8.69
C SER A 752 -16.82 -15.04 9.02
N ALA A 753 -16.17 -13.90 8.75
CA ALA A 753 -14.74 -13.72 9.00
C ALA A 753 -14.42 -13.49 10.49
N PHE A 754 -13.13 -13.42 10.80
CA PHE A 754 -12.58 -13.23 12.14
C PHE A 754 -12.97 -11.91 12.84
N THR A 755 -13.25 -10.86 12.06
CA THR A 755 -13.49 -9.54 12.64
C THR A 755 -14.71 -9.53 13.56
N PRO A 756 -14.64 -8.87 14.72
CA PRO A 756 -15.81 -8.62 15.56
C PRO A 756 -16.64 -7.42 15.06
N ASN A 757 -16.14 -6.65 14.09
CA ASN A 757 -16.78 -5.45 13.57
C ASN A 757 -18.23 -5.73 13.13
N ASN A 758 -19.17 -4.95 13.65
CA ASN A 758 -20.61 -5.04 13.44
C ASN A 758 -21.23 -6.40 13.85
N LYS A 759 -20.64 -7.08 14.85
CA LYS A 759 -21.11 -8.36 15.39
C LYS A 759 -21.25 -8.33 16.90
N LEU A 760 -21.90 -9.34 17.47
CA LEU A 760 -22.04 -9.50 18.93
C LEU A 760 -20.71 -9.44 19.71
N ALA A 761 -19.62 -9.95 19.13
CA ALA A 761 -18.30 -9.89 19.78
C ALA A 761 -17.73 -8.45 19.91
N GLU A 762 -18.23 -7.48 19.13
CA GLU A 762 -17.82 -6.06 19.24
C GLU A 762 -18.12 -5.50 20.63
N GLU A 763 -19.29 -5.79 21.17
CA GLU A 763 -19.72 -5.28 22.47
C GLU A 763 -18.92 -5.95 23.61
N SER A 764 -18.61 -7.25 23.50
CA SER A 764 -17.68 -7.90 24.43
C SER A 764 -16.31 -7.21 24.41
N VAL A 765 -15.77 -6.89 23.23
CA VAL A 765 -14.51 -6.13 23.15
C VAL A 765 -14.65 -4.77 23.85
N ARG A 766 -15.71 -4.01 23.56
CA ARG A 766 -15.93 -2.69 24.16
C ARG A 766 -15.96 -2.76 25.68
N ASP A 767 -16.70 -3.71 26.23
CA ASP A 767 -16.83 -3.91 27.67
C ASP A 767 -15.49 -4.28 28.33
N TRP A 768 -14.65 -5.07 27.64
CA TRP A 768 -13.37 -5.51 28.19
C TRP A 768 -12.25 -4.48 28.01
N PHE A 769 -12.22 -3.76 26.90
CA PHE A 769 -11.18 -2.77 26.63
C PHE A 769 -11.38 -1.47 27.42
N THR A 770 -12.62 -1.14 27.80
CA THR A 770 -12.92 0.06 28.61
C THR A 770 -12.78 -0.14 30.13
N LYS A 771 -12.71 -1.39 30.60
CA LYS A 771 -12.28 -1.74 31.98
C LYS A 771 -10.79 -1.48 32.16
#